data_AF-A0A1G3C1G8-F1
#
_entry.id   AF-A0A1G3C1G8-F1
#
_cell.length_a   1.000
_cell.length_b   1.000
_cell.length_c   1.000
_cell.angle_alpha   90.00
_cell.angle_beta   90.00
_cell.angle_gamma   90.00
#
_symmetry.space_group_name_H-M   'P 1'
#
loop_
_entity.id
_entity.type
_entity.pdbx_description
1 polymer ?
#
loop_
_entity_poly.entity_id
_entity_poly.type
_entity_poly.pdbx_seq_one_letter_code
_entity_poly.pdbx_strand_id
1 'polypeptide(L)'
;MNDLKKENGYILVVVIGILTILSLMAITFATLSRIETRATRNYTDSVKCEAVAKAGLEHALYVLRLDKFGADTIAYNGDNGDENYDWSGETWMPGNIDLANPITSFAGSDTSYYDNDGDSIPDSKWIYFPVTATTGTNTTAIRLPGNLLARYAILITDDSEARVNINVTGNKAGGGVHTSNEGWSTFEINLSNIIELAATGKGIATASDIIDARFGTDTLPGTIGDDNPGIVPNPQTDGIDNDGDLIVDEALEDTDEPNEFNPISPYIDDVPFGLLTEAEIMGTSSYTSRLEDIFGTNTVSQTDQETLKGWLTTYSADTIVCPPYTLGTSTATTTLNINALVNNEGAYTDTGTYDSDKKVEMIIDILTAGGVPDVEHQQLAVNIKDFIDSDGTVTTYLDSPDTYYGVERTPYINEVEAEVNGATAGGLGKYIELFNPYDADINITNWTIKFGTDTITLGGTIAAQDYYVIADNQGAYENSPGGFAYEGIGIPPEQTDANVNNLTTTGETITLSDNNNNIVQVTNYGQAEIDTKTRQLNDPRPTPLSATPSDPWLWVTSLETAGEENATFDPNIGGDGWENITPTWPDSFLIANRRFSNKGYMGFIHRGSQWTSFKVDDTIAYPNVLQYFTITDPSMDNIDNDGDGDIDSVDTGTQTADIDGREYRIPGLINVNTAPVEVLESLPNITNAIATAIEGSGSKPFTSIGHLVDVVTEITGTTGTKWDKEKRFRSISNLITTRSNVFTVYVTAQITDEAISNVFAEKRIMAIVDRSVDPIKVRYFRWMTE
;
A
#
# COMPACT_ATOMS: atom_id res chain seq x y z
N MET A 1 10.95 24.66 113.26
CA MET A 1 9.89 24.72 112.25
C MET A 1 10.30 25.72 111.15
N ASN A 2 11.45 25.49 110.49
CA ASN A 2 12.09 26.49 109.61
C ASN A 2 12.58 25.90 108.26
N ASP A 3 12.01 24.78 107.80
CA ASP A 3 12.43 24.13 106.54
C ASP A 3 11.34 24.02 105.46
N LEU A 4 10.19 24.67 105.63
CA LEU A 4 9.08 24.62 104.65
C LEU A 4 9.20 25.65 103.49
N LYS A 5 10.34 26.35 103.35
CA LYS A 5 10.53 27.37 102.29
C LYS A 5 11.32 26.90 101.06
N LYS A 6 11.82 25.66 101.03
CA LYS A 6 12.56 25.11 99.87
C LYS A 6 11.74 24.18 98.95
N GLU A 7 10.52 23.79 99.32
CA GLU A 7 9.69 22.88 98.51
C GLU A 7 8.87 23.57 97.41
N ASN A 8 8.66 24.89 97.49
CA ASN A 8 7.86 25.64 96.51
C ASN A 8 8.58 25.88 95.16
N GLY A 9 9.91 25.74 95.11
CA GLY A 9 10.69 25.87 93.87
C GLY A 9 10.69 24.59 93.03
N TYR A 10 10.67 23.42 93.67
CA TYR A 10 10.65 22.12 92.98
C TYR A 10 9.34 21.89 92.22
N ILE A 11 8.21 22.24 92.83
CA ILE A 11 6.89 22.18 92.18
C ILE A 11 6.86 23.10 90.96
N LEU A 12 7.45 24.29 91.03
CA LEU A 12 7.53 25.21 89.90
C LEU A 12 8.39 24.65 88.76
N VAL A 13 9.55 24.06 89.06
CA VAL A 13 10.42 23.43 88.05
C VAL A 13 9.76 22.22 87.39
N VAL A 14 9.07 21.38 88.17
CA VAL A 14 8.31 20.23 87.65
C VAL A 14 7.13 20.70 86.78
N VAL A 15 6.41 21.73 87.20
CA VAL A 15 5.30 22.31 86.41
C VAL A 15 5.82 22.94 85.12
N ILE A 16 6.94 23.67 85.15
CA ILE A 16 7.56 24.21 83.94
C ILE A 16 8.05 23.07 83.03
N GLY A 17 8.70 22.04 83.58
CA GLY A 17 9.13 20.86 82.83
C GLY A 17 7.96 20.18 82.12
N ILE A 18 6.86 19.94 82.83
CA ILE A 18 5.64 19.36 82.26
C ILE A 18 5.03 20.29 81.21
N LEU A 19 4.93 21.59 81.46
CA LEU A 19 4.38 22.57 80.51
C LEU A 19 5.24 22.70 79.24
N THR A 20 6.56 22.62 79.35
CA THR A 20 7.46 22.64 78.20
C THR A 20 7.31 21.40 77.35
N ILE A 21 7.19 20.21 77.97
CA ILE A 21 6.93 18.95 77.26
C ILE A 21 5.56 18.99 76.57
N LEU A 22 4.52 19.44 77.28
CA LEU A 22 3.16 19.56 76.72
C LEU A 22 3.11 20.56 75.56
N SER A 23 3.84 21.67 75.66
CA SER A 23 3.93 22.67 74.59
C SER A 23 4.69 22.13 73.38
N LEU A 24 5.79 21.39 73.59
CA LEU A 24 6.51 20.71 72.52
C LEU A 24 5.60 19.70 71.81
N MET A 25 4.87 18.87 72.57
CA MET A 25 3.91 17.91 72.04
C MET A 25 2.80 18.60 71.23
N ALA A 26 2.22 19.68 71.75
CA ALA A 26 1.18 20.44 71.07
C ALA A 26 1.67 21.05 69.75
N ILE A 27 2.91 21.58 69.71
CA ILE A 27 3.52 22.11 68.48
C ILE A 27 3.79 20.97 67.48
N THR A 28 4.33 19.83 67.93
CA THR A 28 4.55 18.68 67.03
C THR A 28 3.25 18.13 66.46
N PHE A 29 2.17 18.06 67.25
CA PHE A 29 0.87 17.62 66.77
C PHE A 29 0.26 18.62 65.77
N ALA A 30 0.33 19.92 66.06
CA ALA A 30 -0.19 20.95 65.16
C ALA A 30 0.58 21.01 63.82
N THR A 31 1.90 20.79 63.85
CA THR A 31 2.72 20.73 62.64
C THR A 31 2.45 19.47 61.84
N LEU A 32 2.39 18.30 62.48
CA LEU A 32 2.06 17.03 61.83
C LEU A 32 0.66 17.07 61.20
N SER A 33 -0.34 17.55 61.92
CA SER A 33 -1.71 17.69 61.41
C SER A 33 -1.80 18.62 60.20
N ARG A 34 -1.00 19.72 60.17
CA ARG A 34 -0.90 20.59 58.99
C ARG A 34 -0.22 19.89 57.81
N ILE A 35 0.81 19.10 58.05
CA ILE A 35 1.50 18.32 57.02
C ILE A 35 0.56 17.26 56.45
N GLU A 36 -0.13 16.48 57.30
CA GLU A 36 -1.10 15.47 56.87
C GLU A 36 -2.27 16.09 56.09
N THR A 37 -2.79 17.24 56.54
CA THR A 37 -3.86 17.94 55.82
C THR A 37 -3.40 18.42 54.45
N ARG A 38 -2.15 18.91 54.32
CA ARG A 38 -1.57 19.30 53.03
C ARG A 38 -1.33 18.09 52.13
N ALA A 39 -0.75 17.01 52.67
CA ALA A 39 -0.52 15.78 51.93
C ALA A 39 -1.83 15.16 51.40
N THR A 40 -2.88 15.14 52.24
CA THR A 40 -4.21 14.65 51.84
C THR A 40 -4.82 15.51 50.73
N ARG A 41 -4.65 16.84 50.79
CA ARG A 41 -5.13 17.74 49.73
C ARG A 41 -4.37 17.52 48.42
N ASN A 42 -3.04 17.50 48.48
CA ASN A 42 -2.20 17.23 47.30
C ASN A 42 -2.55 15.89 46.65
N TYR A 43 -2.77 14.84 47.44
CA TYR A 43 -3.21 13.55 46.95
C TYR A 43 -4.59 13.63 46.27
N THR A 44 -5.55 14.30 46.91
CA THR A 44 -6.89 14.47 46.36
C THR A 44 -6.89 15.25 45.05
N ASP A 45 -6.08 16.31 44.96
CA ASP A 45 -5.97 17.12 43.76
C ASP A 45 -5.20 16.38 42.65
N SER A 46 -4.20 15.57 43.00
CA SER A 46 -3.56 14.64 42.06
C SER A 46 -4.55 13.65 41.45
N VAL A 47 -5.41 13.01 42.26
CA VAL A 47 -6.41 12.05 41.75
C VAL A 47 -7.44 12.72 40.85
N LYS A 48 -7.87 13.96 41.16
CA LYS A 48 -8.74 14.73 40.27
C LYS A 48 -8.04 15.07 38.96
N CYS A 49 -6.78 15.47 39.02
CA CYS A 49 -5.97 15.82 37.85
C CYS A 49 -5.77 14.59 36.96
N GLU A 50 -5.56 13.42 37.55
CA GLU A 50 -5.51 12.13 36.86
C GLU A 50 -6.82 11.83 36.09
N ALA A 51 -7.98 12.04 36.74
CA ALA A 51 -9.27 11.84 36.08
C ALA A 51 -9.50 12.83 34.92
N VAL A 52 -9.03 14.06 35.05
CA VAL A 52 -9.09 15.08 33.98
C VAL A 52 -8.16 14.71 32.83
N ALA A 53 -6.96 14.21 33.11
CA ALA A 53 -6.02 13.74 32.09
C ALA A 53 -6.61 12.55 31.30
N LYS A 54 -7.22 11.58 32.00
CA LYS A 54 -7.93 10.46 31.35
C LYS A 54 -9.11 10.94 30.50
N ALA A 55 -9.87 11.93 30.96
CA ALA A 55 -10.94 12.52 30.15
C ALA A 55 -10.40 13.23 28.89
N GLY A 56 -9.23 13.86 28.97
CA GLY A 56 -8.54 14.42 27.81
C GLY A 56 -8.13 13.32 26.81
N LEU A 57 -7.62 12.18 27.30
CA LEU A 57 -7.30 11.03 26.44
C LEU A 57 -8.55 10.49 25.73
N GLU A 58 -9.67 10.30 26.43
CA GLU A 58 -10.93 9.86 25.81
C GLU A 58 -11.44 10.85 24.76
N HIS A 59 -11.24 12.17 24.98
CA HIS A 59 -11.57 13.18 23.98
C HIS A 59 -10.68 13.02 22.73
N ALA A 60 -9.39 12.75 22.89
CA ALA A 60 -8.49 12.47 21.78
C ALA A 60 -8.91 11.22 20.99
N LEU A 61 -9.26 10.13 21.69
CA LEU A 61 -9.78 8.90 21.05
C LEU A 61 -11.06 9.15 20.25
N TYR A 62 -11.96 9.98 20.77
CA TYR A 62 -13.18 10.38 20.06
C TYR A 62 -12.87 11.17 18.79
N VAL A 63 -11.90 12.09 18.82
CA VAL A 63 -11.48 12.85 17.63
C VAL A 63 -10.88 11.91 16.57
N LEU A 64 -10.02 10.96 16.95
CA LEU A 64 -9.48 9.96 16.04
C LEU A 64 -10.56 9.06 15.43
N ARG A 65 -11.62 8.75 16.20
CA ARG A 65 -12.80 8.03 15.68
C ARG A 65 -13.53 8.86 14.62
N LEU A 66 -13.76 10.15 14.89
CA LEU A 66 -14.42 11.04 13.94
C LEU A 66 -13.58 11.24 12.68
N ASP A 67 -12.26 11.24 12.78
CA ASP A 67 -11.41 11.32 11.58
C ASP A 67 -11.61 10.12 10.63
N LYS A 68 -11.74 8.91 11.19
CA LYS A 68 -11.96 7.70 10.41
C LYS A 68 -13.40 7.58 9.88
N PHE A 69 -14.40 7.83 10.74
CA PHE A 69 -15.82 7.49 10.49
C PHE A 69 -16.75 8.70 10.39
N GLY A 70 -16.24 9.92 10.49
CA GLY A 70 -17.08 11.11 10.57
C GLY A 70 -18.15 11.03 11.67
N ALA A 71 -19.31 11.62 11.39
CA ALA A 71 -20.50 11.54 12.22
C ALA A 71 -21.23 10.19 12.15
N ASP A 72 -20.76 9.25 11.32
CA ASP A 72 -21.41 7.96 11.09
C ASP A 72 -20.55 6.76 11.56
N THR A 73 -20.63 5.63 10.83
CA THR A 73 -19.93 4.37 11.11
C THR A 73 -19.22 3.81 9.86
N ILE A 74 -19.17 4.56 8.77
CA ILE A 74 -18.57 4.14 7.50
C ILE A 74 -17.25 4.90 7.35
N ALA A 75 -16.16 4.19 7.10
CA ALA A 75 -14.86 4.82 7.02
C ALA A 75 -14.71 5.62 5.72
N TYR A 76 -14.19 6.85 5.83
CA TYR A 76 -13.72 7.67 4.69
C TYR A 76 -14.71 7.82 3.52
N ASN A 77 -16.01 8.00 3.81
CA ASN A 77 -17.03 8.09 2.78
C ASN A 77 -17.22 9.51 2.22
N GLY A 78 -16.68 10.53 2.89
CA GLY A 78 -16.66 11.92 2.45
C GLY A 78 -18.05 12.56 2.39
N ASP A 79 -19.04 12.01 3.10
CA ASP A 79 -20.44 12.43 2.97
C ASP A 79 -20.67 13.86 3.51
N ASN A 80 -19.90 14.27 4.52
CA ASN A 80 -20.06 15.52 5.24
C ASN A 80 -18.76 16.33 5.35
N GLY A 81 -17.67 15.85 4.73
CA GLY A 81 -16.34 16.48 4.82
C GLY A 81 -15.79 16.50 6.25
N ASP A 82 -16.22 15.55 7.08
CA ASP A 82 -15.80 15.38 8.46
C ASP A 82 -14.73 14.29 8.63
N GLU A 83 -14.41 13.54 7.57
CA GLU A 83 -13.28 12.61 7.52
C GLU A 83 -12.10 13.28 6.83
N ASN A 84 -10.97 13.41 7.52
CA ASN A 84 -10.01 14.46 7.18
C ASN A 84 -8.57 13.97 7.34
N TYR A 85 -8.18 13.21 6.32
CA TYR A 85 -6.83 12.95 5.80
C TYR A 85 -5.63 13.47 6.62
N ASP A 86 -5.03 12.51 7.33
CA ASP A 86 -3.73 12.50 8.02
C ASP A 86 -2.71 13.51 7.47
N TRP A 87 -2.69 14.73 8.03
CA TRP A 87 -1.83 15.86 7.65
C TRP A 87 -1.02 16.36 8.85
N SER A 88 0.12 17.02 8.62
CA SER A 88 0.93 17.62 9.69
C SER A 88 0.25 18.85 10.34
N GLY A 89 -0.34 18.69 11.53
CA GLY A 89 -0.89 19.80 12.33
C GLY A 89 -2.23 19.47 13.00
N GLU A 90 -3.04 20.45 13.40
CA GLU A 90 -4.41 20.23 13.93
C GLU A 90 -5.51 20.62 12.93
N THR A 91 -5.13 21.15 11.76
CA THR A 91 -6.07 21.69 10.74
C THR A 91 -6.95 20.61 10.12
N TRP A 92 -6.52 19.35 10.23
CA TRP A 92 -7.25 18.18 9.75
C TRP A 92 -8.34 17.69 10.71
N MET A 93 -8.60 18.38 11.83
CA MET A 93 -9.60 17.89 12.78
C MET A 93 -11.04 18.20 12.33
N PRO A 94 -11.99 17.26 12.45
CA PRO A 94 -13.40 17.48 12.10
C PRO A 94 -13.99 18.70 12.83
N GLY A 95 -14.63 19.60 12.07
CA GLY A 95 -15.23 20.85 12.58
C GLY A 95 -14.82 22.15 11.86
N ASN A 96 -13.92 22.09 10.88
CA ASN A 96 -13.50 23.25 10.08
C ASN A 96 -14.49 23.57 8.93
N ILE A 97 -15.62 24.20 9.26
CA ILE A 97 -16.57 24.73 8.24
C ILE A 97 -16.35 26.23 7.98
N ASP A 98 -15.38 26.88 8.62
CA ASP A 98 -15.15 28.32 8.39
C ASP A 98 -13.67 28.73 8.57
N LEU A 99 -12.98 28.99 7.45
CA LEU A 99 -11.65 29.63 7.42
C LEU A 99 -11.63 31.01 8.11
N ALA A 100 -12.80 31.63 8.35
CA ALA A 100 -12.93 32.88 9.09
C ALA A 100 -13.27 32.70 10.59
N ASN A 101 -13.63 31.49 11.03
CA ASN A 101 -13.90 31.14 12.43
C ASN A 101 -13.58 29.65 12.67
N PRO A 102 -12.32 29.30 12.96
CA PRO A 102 -11.94 27.92 13.20
C PRO A 102 -12.55 27.43 14.52
N ILE A 103 -13.60 26.61 14.43
CA ILE A 103 -14.00 25.75 15.55
C ILE A 103 -13.05 24.56 15.48
N THR A 104 -11.84 24.71 16.03
CA THR A 104 -10.97 23.55 16.26
C THR A 104 -11.63 22.67 17.33
N SER A 105 -11.66 21.35 17.16
CA SER A 105 -12.20 20.41 18.19
C SER A 105 -11.44 20.53 19.52
N PHE A 106 -10.19 21.02 19.46
CA PHE A 106 -9.39 21.46 20.61
C PHE A 106 -9.34 22.98 20.84
N ALA A 107 -10.35 23.74 20.38
CA ALA A 107 -10.44 25.18 20.61
C ALA A 107 -10.59 25.49 22.10
N GLY A 108 -9.45 25.76 22.74
CA GLY A 108 -9.39 26.28 24.09
C GLY A 108 -9.98 27.68 24.21
N SER A 109 -10.51 28.02 25.39
CA SER A 109 -10.95 29.39 25.67
C SER A 109 -9.80 30.32 26.10
N ASP A 110 -8.59 29.79 26.13
CA ASP A 110 -7.35 30.47 26.50
C ASP A 110 -6.47 30.66 25.25
N THR A 111 -5.85 31.82 25.11
CA THR A 111 -4.93 32.12 24.00
C THR A 111 -3.49 31.69 24.29
N SER A 112 -3.22 31.16 25.48
CA SER A 112 -1.91 30.60 25.82
C SER A 112 -1.77 29.17 25.29
N TYR A 113 -0.73 28.95 24.51
CA TYR A 113 -0.33 27.64 24.01
C TYR A 113 0.60 26.96 25.01
N TYR A 114 0.51 25.63 25.13
CA TYR A 114 1.35 24.78 25.95
C TYR A 114 2.15 23.85 25.05
N ASP A 115 3.42 23.63 25.41
CA ASP A 115 4.35 22.71 24.75
C ASP A 115 4.16 21.33 25.37
N ASN A 116 3.43 20.46 24.68
CA ASN A 116 2.97 19.16 25.20
C ASN A 116 4.00 18.05 24.98
N ASP A 117 4.76 18.11 23.89
CA ASP A 117 5.80 17.14 23.52
C ASP A 117 7.20 17.50 24.07
N GLY A 118 7.41 18.75 24.49
CA GLY A 118 8.64 19.25 25.08
C GLY A 118 9.67 19.77 24.07
N ASP A 119 9.28 20.04 22.82
CA ASP A 119 10.18 20.49 21.74
C ASP A 119 10.55 21.99 21.83
N SER A 120 10.06 22.69 22.85
CA SER A 120 10.20 24.13 23.07
C SER A 120 9.35 25.03 22.15
N ILE A 121 8.43 24.46 21.37
CA ILE A 121 7.45 25.13 20.53
C ILE A 121 6.04 24.86 21.10
N PRO A 122 5.32 25.90 21.55
CA PRO A 122 3.96 25.69 22.06
C PRO A 122 2.99 25.20 20.98
N ASP A 123 2.42 24.01 21.18
CA ASP A 123 1.61 23.28 20.19
C ASP A 123 0.12 23.13 20.58
N SER A 124 -0.23 23.15 21.88
CA SER A 124 -1.56 22.77 22.37
C SER A 124 -2.32 23.90 23.06
N LYS A 125 -3.64 23.98 22.88
CA LYS A 125 -4.51 24.93 23.60
C LYS A 125 -5.14 24.34 24.87
N TRP A 126 -5.37 25.20 25.86
CA TRP A 126 -6.05 24.80 27.11
C TRP A 126 -7.57 24.75 27.00
N ILE A 127 -8.15 23.60 27.32
CA ILE A 127 -9.59 23.32 27.36
C ILE A 127 -10.04 23.21 28.82
N TYR A 128 -11.07 23.96 29.20
CA TYR A 128 -11.61 23.96 30.57
C TYR A 128 -12.78 22.99 30.72
N PHE A 129 -12.93 22.42 31.92
CA PHE A 129 -14.03 21.52 32.23
C PHE A 129 -15.24 22.28 32.83
N PRO A 130 -16.49 22.21 32.31
CA PRO A 130 -16.99 21.45 31.16
C PRO A 130 -16.99 22.27 29.86
N VAL A 131 -17.08 21.54 28.74
CA VAL A 131 -17.02 22.07 27.36
C VAL A 131 -18.25 22.94 26.98
N THR A 132 -19.33 22.94 27.78
CA THR A 132 -20.58 23.67 27.46
C THR A 132 -20.92 24.77 28.47
N ALA A 133 -21.20 25.97 27.97
CA ALA A 133 -21.65 27.11 28.77
C ALA A 133 -22.98 26.81 29.49
N THR A 134 -23.03 27.04 30.80
CA THR A 134 -24.30 27.07 31.54
C THR A 134 -25.03 28.38 31.24
N THR A 135 -26.31 28.32 30.87
CA THR A 135 -27.11 29.52 30.54
C THR A 135 -27.15 30.48 31.74
N GLY A 136 -26.55 31.67 31.61
CA GLY A 136 -26.61 32.74 32.62
C GLY A 136 -25.35 32.93 33.49
N THR A 137 -24.21 32.30 33.17
CA THR A 137 -22.92 32.55 33.86
C THR A 137 -21.84 33.08 32.91
N ASN A 138 -21.00 34.01 33.38
CA ASN A 138 -19.86 34.57 32.62
C ASN A 138 -18.63 33.65 32.56
N THR A 139 -18.71 32.45 33.14
CA THR A 139 -17.64 31.45 33.18
C THR A 139 -18.20 30.11 32.76
N THR A 140 -17.52 29.44 31.82
CA THR A 140 -17.88 28.15 31.22
C THR A 140 -17.45 26.94 32.06
N ALA A 141 -16.71 27.11 33.15
CA ALA A 141 -16.09 26.02 33.92
C ALA A 141 -16.86 25.60 35.20
N ILE A 142 -16.87 24.29 35.52
CA ILE A 142 -17.32 23.74 36.80
C ILE A 142 -16.27 24.09 37.85
N ARG A 143 -16.74 24.68 38.95
CA ARG A 143 -15.91 25.00 40.10
C ARG A 143 -15.66 23.72 40.90
N LEU A 144 -14.40 23.30 40.99
CA LEU A 144 -14.00 22.33 42.00
C LEU A 144 -14.11 22.97 43.40
N PRO A 145 -14.27 22.18 44.47
CA PRO A 145 -14.37 22.69 45.83
C PRO A 145 -13.22 23.66 46.16
N GLY A 146 -13.55 24.90 46.53
CA GLY A 146 -12.56 25.94 46.85
C GLY A 146 -12.25 26.94 45.72
N ASN A 147 -13.10 27.05 44.69
CA ASN A 147 -12.88 27.92 43.52
C ASN A 147 -11.63 27.51 42.70
N LEU A 148 -11.44 26.21 42.52
CA LEU A 148 -10.39 25.68 41.65
C LEU A 148 -10.96 25.40 40.26
N LEU A 149 -10.11 25.54 39.24
CA LEU A 149 -10.42 25.24 37.85
C LEU A 149 -9.62 24.01 37.40
N ALA A 150 -10.24 23.17 36.58
CA ALA A 150 -9.57 22.06 35.90
C ALA A 150 -9.49 22.37 34.41
N ARG A 151 -8.31 22.15 33.83
CA ARG A 151 -8.06 22.28 32.40
C ARG A 151 -7.16 21.16 31.89
N TYR A 152 -7.28 20.85 30.62
CA TYR A 152 -6.38 19.93 29.92
C TYR A 152 -6.00 20.49 28.55
N ALA A 153 -4.86 20.06 28.03
CA ALA A 153 -4.34 20.37 26.71
C ALA A 153 -3.97 19.04 26.04
N ILE A 154 -4.36 18.87 24.77
CA ILE A 154 -4.16 17.63 24.00
C ILE A 154 -3.35 17.98 22.77
N LEU A 155 -2.33 17.17 22.48
CA LEU A 155 -1.64 17.10 21.20
C LEU A 155 -1.82 15.70 20.64
N ILE A 156 -2.18 15.61 19.37
CA ILE A 156 -2.20 14.35 18.62
C ILE A 156 -1.16 14.51 17.51
N THR A 157 -0.17 13.63 17.48
CA THR A 157 0.85 13.59 16.43
C THR A 157 0.76 12.28 15.66
N ASP A 158 0.89 12.40 14.34
CA ASP A 158 1.07 11.27 13.43
C ASP A 158 2.58 11.00 13.26
N ASP A 159 3.20 10.63 14.36
CA ASP A 159 4.65 10.46 14.43
C ASP A 159 5.09 9.01 14.18
N SER A 160 4.18 8.05 14.33
CA SER A 160 4.53 6.64 14.28
C SER A 160 4.68 6.16 12.83
N GLU A 161 3.70 6.41 11.96
CA GLU A 161 3.78 6.06 10.54
C GLU A 161 4.53 7.10 9.70
N ALA A 162 4.84 8.28 10.26
CA ALA A 162 5.79 9.22 9.67
C ALA A 162 7.26 8.77 9.80
N ARG A 163 7.55 7.66 10.49
CA ARG A 163 8.90 7.20 10.88
C ARG A 163 9.18 5.78 10.41
N VAL A 164 10.45 5.44 10.30
CA VAL A 164 10.90 4.09 9.93
C VAL A 164 10.73 3.14 11.11
N ASN A 165 10.01 2.04 10.89
CA ASN A 165 9.79 1.02 11.92
C ASN A 165 10.97 0.04 11.99
N ILE A 166 11.80 0.17 13.04
CA ILE A 166 12.99 -0.66 13.24
C ILE A 166 12.69 -2.13 13.55
N ASN A 167 11.43 -2.44 13.88
CA ASN A 167 10.96 -3.81 14.05
C ASN A 167 10.56 -4.48 12.74
N VAL A 168 10.52 -3.75 11.62
CA VAL A 168 10.07 -4.30 10.33
C VAL A 168 11.17 -4.24 9.29
N THR A 169 11.98 -3.18 9.29
CA THR A 169 13.12 -3.08 8.37
C THR A 169 14.10 -4.23 8.58
N GLY A 170 14.69 -4.77 7.54
CA GLY A 170 15.72 -5.81 7.67
C GLY A 170 16.85 -5.71 6.65
N ASN A 171 16.79 -4.74 5.74
CA ASN A 171 17.84 -4.52 4.75
C ASN A 171 19.18 -4.14 5.41
N LYS A 172 20.10 -5.12 5.52
CA LYS A 172 21.47 -4.91 6.02
C LYS A 172 22.38 -4.38 4.91
N ALA A 173 22.72 -3.10 4.98
CA ALA A 173 23.62 -2.49 4.00
C ALA A 173 25.03 -3.11 4.01
N GLY A 174 25.55 -3.43 2.82
CA GLY A 174 26.89 -4.02 2.66
C GLY A 174 26.95 -5.55 2.81
N GLY A 175 25.80 -6.22 2.97
CA GLY A 175 25.66 -7.67 3.12
C GLY A 175 25.81 -8.52 1.86
N GLY A 176 26.20 -7.97 0.71
CA GLY A 176 26.22 -8.71 -0.57
C GLY A 176 24.99 -8.41 -1.42
N VAL A 177 24.51 -9.41 -2.18
CA VAL A 177 23.39 -9.33 -3.13
C VAL A 177 22.07 -9.35 -2.34
N HIS A 178 21.70 -8.20 -1.75
CA HIS A 178 20.33 -7.95 -1.29
C HIS A 178 20.03 -6.51 -1.69
N THR A 179 19.49 -6.33 -2.89
CA THR A 179 19.19 -5.00 -3.42
C THR A 179 17.69 -4.75 -3.39
N SER A 180 17.25 -4.09 -2.33
CA SER A 180 15.93 -3.49 -2.13
C SER A 180 15.45 -2.65 -3.32
N ASN A 181 14.72 -3.27 -4.25
CA ASN A 181 14.33 -2.63 -5.50
C ASN A 181 13.03 -3.16 -6.09
N GLU A 182 12.45 -4.23 -5.55
CA GLU A 182 11.19 -4.81 -6.03
C GLU A 182 9.98 -4.05 -5.46
N GLY A 183 10.13 -3.39 -4.31
CA GLY A 183 9.04 -2.68 -3.65
C GLY A 183 8.00 -3.63 -3.05
N TRP A 184 8.41 -4.83 -2.65
CA TRP A 184 7.60 -5.91 -2.12
C TRP A 184 7.00 -5.55 -0.76
N SER A 185 7.85 -5.25 0.23
CA SER A 185 7.41 -4.94 1.60
C SER A 185 8.34 -3.94 2.29
N THR A 186 7.89 -3.42 3.43
CA THR A 186 8.59 -2.41 4.23
C THR A 186 9.90 -2.90 4.85
N PHE A 187 10.17 -4.21 4.79
CA PHE A 187 11.49 -4.80 5.07
C PHE A 187 12.61 -4.14 4.24
N GLU A 188 12.30 -3.76 3.00
CA GLU A 188 13.25 -3.21 2.01
C GLU A 188 13.74 -1.78 2.35
N ILE A 189 13.10 -1.09 3.31
CA ILE A 189 13.49 0.26 3.71
C ILE A 189 14.92 0.26 4.26
N ASN A 190 15.77 1.15 3.72
CA ASN A 190 17.19 1.16 4.04
C ASN A 190 17.48 1.88 5.36
N LEU A 191 17.57 1.09 6.44
CA LEU A 191 17.88 1.60 7.78
C LEU A 191 19.28 2.23 7.88
N SER A 192 20.25 1.76 7.10
CA SER A 192 21.60 2.32 7.13
C SER A 192 21.65 3.75 6.58
N ASN A 193 20.85 4.03 5.54
CA ASN A 193 20.81 5.34 4.90
C ASN A 193 20.26 6.38 5.88
N ILE A 194 19.13 6.09 6.54
CA ILE A 194 18.53 7.01 7.49
C ILE A 194 19.42 7.28 8.72
N ILE A 195 20.18 6.27 9.19
CA ILE A 195 21.14 6.46 10.29
C ILE A 195 22.35 7.30 9.84
N GLU A 196 22.77 7.17 8.59
CA GLU A 196 23.86 7.98 8.03
C GLU A 196 23.41 9.43 7.76
N LEU A 197 22.14 9.66 7.42
CA LEU A 197 21.56 11.01 7.28
C LEU A 197 21.61 11.80 8.60
N ALA A 198 21.62 11.12 9.75
CA ALA A 198 21.86 11.75 11.06
C ALA A 198 23.35 12.11 11.28
N ALA A 199 24.18 12.05 10.23
CA ALA A 199 25.60 12.36 10.22
C ALA A 199 26.44 11.55 11.22
N THR A 200 26.00 10.33 11.53
CA THR A 200 26.67 9.47 12.52
C THR A 200 28.02 8.93 12.03
N GLY A 201 28.21 8.75 10.71
CA GLY A 201 29.38 8.05 10.16
C GLY A 201 29.39 6.55 10.48
N LYS A 202 28.23 6.00 10.87
CA LYS A 202 28.05 4.65 11.43
C LYS A 202 26.82 3.93 10.88
N GLY A 203 26.21 4.41 9.80
CA GLY A 203 24.94 3.87 9.27
C GLY A 203 24.91 2.35 9.14
N ILE A 204 25.93 1.77 8.50
CA ILE A 204 26.01 0.32 8.27
C ILE A 204 26.10 -0.49 9.57
N ALA A 205 27.08 -0.16 10.44
CA ALA A 205 27.34 -0.92 11.65
C ALA A 205 26.15 -0.84 12.62
N THR A 206 25.61 0.36 12.81
CA THR A 206 24.46 0.58 13.69
C THR A 206 23.20 -0.09 13.16
N ALA A 207 22.93 -0.03 11.84
CA ALA A 207 21.78 -0.72 11.25
C ALA A 207 21.88 -2.24 11.41
N SER A 208 23.06 -2.82 11.16
CA SER A 208 23.29 -4.26 11.37
C SER A 208 23.02 -4.65 12.81
N ASP A 209 23.60 -3.92 13.77
CA ASP A 209 23.42 -4.20 15.19
C ASP A 209 21.95 -4.06 15.64
N ILE A 210 21.18 -3.12 15.07
CA ILE A 210 19.74 -3.01 15.33
C ILE A 210 18.99 -4.24 14.81
N ILE A 211 19.26 -4.63 13.56
CA ILE A 211 18.60 -5.77 12.92
C ILE A 211 18.93 -7.06 13.69
N ASP A 212 20.23 -7.30 13.94
CA ASP A 212 20.75 -8.47 14.66
C ASP A 212 20.25 -8.53 16.10
N ALA A 213 20.05 -7.39 16.76
CA ALA A 213 19.59 -7.38 18.13
C ALA A 213 18.19 -7.95 18.30
N ARG A 214 17.34 -7.93 17.26
CA ARG A 214 15.99 -8.51 17.30
C ARG A 214 16.01 -10.02 17.21
N PHE A 215 17.04 -10.56 16.59
CA PHE A 215 17.20 -11.99 16.41
C PHE A 215 17.68 -12.64 17.70
N GLY A 216 17.35 -13.91 17.84
CA GLY A 216 17.69 -14.71 18.98
C GLY A 216 19.18 -15.02 19.12
N THR A 217 19.47 -16.16 19.73
CA THR A 217 20.84 -16.60 20.04
C THR A 217 21.64 -17.06 18.82
N ASP A 218 20.97 -17.31 17.70
CA ASP A 218 21.53 -17.75 16.42
C ASP A 218 21.73 -16.60 15.41
N THR A 219 21.26 -15.39 15.71
CA THR A 219 21.37 -14.19 14.86
C THR A 219 20.67 -14.30 13.50
N LEU A 220 19.69 -15.20 13.40
CA LEU A 220 18.85 -15.41 12.23
C LEU A 220 17.39 -15.12 12.61
N PRO A 221 16.56 -14.62 11.67
CA PRO A 221 15.12 -14.50 11.90
C PRO A 221 14.48 -15.89 11.97
N GLY A 222 13.34 -16.02 12.65
CA GLY A 222 12.53 -17.24 12.56
C GLY A 222 13.11 -18.42 13.37
N THR A 223 13.04 -19.63 12.80
CA THR A 223 13.55 -20.87 13.40
C THR A 223 14.52 -21.57 12.45
N ILE A 224 15.66 -22.03 12.97
CA ILE A 224 16.70 -22.72 12.17
C ILE A 224 16.13 -23.80 11.22
N GLY A 225 16.14 -23.53 9.90
CA GLY A 225 15.75 -24.44 8.82
C GLY A 225 14.49 -23.99 8.06
N ASP A 226 13.86 -24.92 7.31
CA ASP A 226 12.54 -24.69 6.67
C ASP A 226 11.47 -24.56 7.77
N ASP A 227 11.14 -23.32 8.10
CA ASP A 227 10.25 -22.89 9.17
C ASP A 227 8.99 -22.17 8.66
N ASN A 228 8.80 -22.20 7.33
CA ASN A 228 7.64 -21.75 6.60
C ASN A 228 6.66 -22.88 6.18
N PRO A 229 6.45 -24.00 6.93
CA PRO A 229 5.57 -25.06 6.47
C PRO A 229 4.12 -24.56 6.48
N GLY A 230 3.61 -24.24 5.29
CA GLY A 230 2.25 -23.73 5.09
C GLY A 230 2.16 -22.26 4.68
N ILE A 231 3.27 -21.55 4.45
CA ILE A 231 3.18 -20.27 3.73
C ILE A 231 2.77 -20.57 2.29
N VAL A 232 1.63 -20.02 1.89
CA VAL A 232 1.14 -20.07 0.53
C VAL A 232 1.04 -18.63 0.03
N PRO A 233 1.54 -18.31 -1.18
CA PRO A 233 2.29 -19.18 -2.09
C PRO A 233 3.68 -19.49 -1.52
N ASN A 234 4.25 -20.63 -1.89
CA ASN A 234 5.58 -21.02 -1.44
C ASN A 234 6.62 -20.05 -2.00
N PRO A 235 7.41 -19.34 -1.16
CA PRO A 235 8.44 -18.40 -1.57
C PRO A 235 9.33 -18.90 -2.71
N GLN A 236 9.75 -20.17 -2.66
CA GLN A 236 10.63 -20.77 -3.69
C GLN A 236 9.99 -20.94 -5.08
N THR A 237 8.70 -20.64 -5.24
CA THR A 237 7.91 -20.93 -6.45
C THR A 237 6.81 -19.90 -6.72
N ASP A 238 6.82 -18.74 -6.05
CA ASP A 238 5.77 -17.73 -6.16
C ASP A 238 6.02 -16.71 -7.30
N GLY A 239 7.18 -16.81 -7.95
CA GLY A 239 7.62 -15.95 -9.04
C GLY A 239 8.14 -14.58 -8.58
N ILE A 240 8.39 -14.39 -7.29
CA ILE A 240 8.84 -13.13 -6.69
C ILE A 240 10.26 -13.31 -6.12
N ASP A 241 11.08 -12.27 -6.25
CA ASP A 241 12.40 -12.21 -5.63
C ASP A 241 12.25 -11.79 -4.15
N ASN A 242 12.03 -12.78 -3.27
CA ASN A 242 11.59 -12.56 -1.89
C ASN A 242 12.70 -12.04 -0.98
N ASP A 243 13.97 -12.28 -1.31
CA ASP A 243 15.14 -11.84 -0.55
C ASP A 243 15.94 -10.70 -1.23
N GLY A 244 15.56 -10.34 -2.45
CA GLY A 244 16.07 -9.20 -3.21
C GLY A 244 17.43 -9.46 -3.86
N ASP A 245 17.79 -10.71 -4.13
CA ASP A 245 19.09 -11.10 -4.68
C ASP A 245 19.15 -11.08 -6.23
N LEU A 246 18.03 -10.71 -6.89
CA LEU A 246 17.82 -10.68 -8.35
C LEU A 246 17.69 -12.06 -9.00
N ILE A 247 17.60 -13.12 -8.21
CA ILE A 247 17.20 -14.46 -8.63
C ILE A 247 15.74 -14.62 -8.20
N VAL A 248 14.94 -15.27 -9.04
CA VAL A 248 13.53 -15.55 -8.78
C VAL A 248 13.41 -17.06 -8.63
N ASP A 249 12.66 -17.51 -7.62
CA ASP A 249 12.34 -18.91 -7.35
C ASP A 249 13.60 -19.78 -7.17
N GLU A 250 14.44 -19.44 -6.18
CA GLU A 250 15.66 -20.19 -5.85
C GLU A 250 15.56 -21.14 -4.65
N ALA A 251 16.57 -22.02 -4.54
CA ALA A 251 16.60 -22.99 -3.46
C ALA A 251 17.00 -22.29 -2.14
N LEU A 252 16.22 -22.52 -1.09
CA LEU A 252 16.36 -21.91 0.24
C LEU A 252 15.82 -20.45 0.37
N GLU A 253 14.91 -20.01 -0.51
CA GLU A 253 14.09 -18.79 -0.29
C GLU A 253 12.98 -18.96 0.77
N ASP A 254 12.96 -20.09 1.46
CA ASP A 254 12.06 -20.43 2.56
C ASP A 254 12.81 -20.71 3.88
N THR A 255 14.06 -20.27 3.99
CA THR A 255 14.95 -20.55 5.12
C THR A 255 15.62 -19.26 5.63
N ASP A 256 15.23 -18.83 6.83
CA ASP A 256 15.85 -17.73 7.58
C ASP A 256 15.80 -16.38 6.81
N GLU A 257 14.73 -16.14 6.02
CA GLU A 257 14.57 -14.88 5.27
C GLU A 257 14.35 -13.69 6.21
N PRO A 258 14.88 -12.50 5.85
CA PRO A 258 14.67 -11.32 6.68
C PRO A 258 13.21 -10.90 6.92
N ASN A 259 12.27 -11.35 6.09
CA ASN A 259 10.83 -11.06 6.19
C ASN A 259 10.09 -12.04 7.13
N GLU A 260 10.72 -13.13 7.59
CA GLU A 260 10.16 -14.08 8.56
C GLU A 260 10.04 -13.48 9.97
N PHE A 261 10.85 -12.45 10.25
CA PHE A 261 10.81 -11.77 11.52
C PHE A 261 9.43 -11.15 11.75
N ASN A 262 8.66 -11.73 12.68
CA ASN A 262 7.33 -11.24 13.02
C ASN A 262 7.36 -10.39 14.30
N PRO A 263 7.23 -9.05 14.21
CA PRO A 263 7.28 -8.19 15.39
C PRO A 263 6.03 -8.27 16.27
N ILE A 264 4.91 -8.78 15.74
CA ILE A 264 3.63 -8.90 16.45
C ILE A 264 3.58 -10.22 17.22
N SER A 265 4.07 -11.30 16.60
CA SER A 265 4.10 -12.65 17.15
C SER A 265 5.47 -13.29 16.88
N PRO A 266 6.51 -12.89 17.63
CA PRO A 266 7.87 -13.37 17.39
C PRO A 266 7.99 -14.88 17.63
N TYR A 267 8.81 -15.53 16.83
CA TYR A 267 9.07 -16.96 16.92
C TYR A 267 10.18 -17.25 17.93
N ILE A 268 10.00 -18.31 18.73
CA ILE A 268 11.00 -18.89 19.66
C ILE A 268 11.78 -17.85 20.50
N ASP A 269 12.96 -17.43 20.06
CA ASP A 269 13.91 -16.57 20.76
C ASP A 269 14.11 -15.19 20.10
N ASP A 270 13.32 -14.88 19.06
CA ASP A 270 13.19 -13.53 18.52
C ASP A 270 12.59 -12.58 19.55
N VAL A 271 13.19 -11.40 19.68
CA VAL A 271 12.80 -10.37 20.64
C VAL A 271 12.71 -9.00 19.97
N PRO A 272 11.52 -8.58 19.51
CA PRO A 272 11.33 -7.25 18.94
C PRO A 272 11.68 -6.16 19.96
N PHE A 273 11.99 -4.97 19.44
CA PHE A 273 12.07 -3.76 20.23
C PHE A 273 10.67 -3.47 20.82
N GLY A 274 10.59 -3.20 22.12
CA GLY A 274 9.31 -2.94 22.76
C GLY A 274 8.68 -1.63 22.26
N LEU A 275 7.35 -1.60 22.16
CA LEU A 275 6.53 -0.52 21.58
C LEU A 275 6.96 0.91 21.98
N LEU A 276 7.47 1.10 23.20
CA LEU A 276 7.90 2.40 23.72
C LEU A 276 9.12 2.36 24.64
N THR A 277 9.77 1.21 24.77
CA THR A 277 10.94 1.08 25.66
C THR A 277 12.25 1.46 24.98
N GLU A 278 12.24 1.75 23.68
CA GLU A 278 13.48 1.71 22.89
C GLU A 278 13.73 3.03 22.18
N ALA A 279 12.91 3.40 21.19
CA ALA A 279 13.11 4.62 20.39
C ALA A 279 12.63 5.92 21.06
N GLU A 280 11.48 5.91 21.74
CA GLU A 280 10.93 7.16 22.28
C GLU A 280 11.57 7.62 23.60
N ILE A 281 12.20 6.72 24.36
CA ILE A 281 12.80 7.02 25.67
C ILE A 281 14.32 7.20 25.65
N MET A 282 14.93 7.23 24.46
CA MET A 282 16.37 7.48 24.29
C MET A 282 16.77 8.80 24.97
N GLY A 283 17.86 8.78 25.73
CA GLY A 283 18.39 9.96 26.42
C GLY A 283 17.66 10.33 27.72
N THR A 284 16.80 9.46 28.27
CA THR A 284 16.14 9.71 29.57
C THR A 284 16.95 9.16 30.75
N SER A 285 17.06 9.93 31.84
CA SER A 285 17.90 9.57 33.00
C SER A 285 17.40 8.39 33.87
N SER A 286 16.27 7.78 33.53
CA SER A 286 15.57 6.80 34.38
C SER A 286 15.54 5.38 33.83
N TYR A 287 15.91 5.16 32.57
CA TYR A 287 15.93 3.84 31.93
C TYR A 287 16.89 3.87 30.73
N THR A 288 17.71 2.82 30.57
CA THR A 288 18.57 2.63 29.38
C THR A 288 17.97 1.53 28.51
N SER A 289 17.73 1.81 27.24
CA SER A 289 17.13 0.87 26.29
C SER A 289 18.16 0.02 25.53
N ARG A 290 17.75 -1.09 24.90
CA ARG A 290 18.66 -1.88 24.04
C ARG A 290 19.15 -1.03 22.87
N LEU A 291 18.30 -0.19 22.31
CA LEU A 291 18.64 0.75 21.25
C LEU A 291 19.68 1.78 21.72
N GLU A 292 19.55 2.31 22.94
CA GLU A 292 20.55 3.21 23.54
C GLU A 292 21.89 2.49 23.80
N ASP A 293 21.86 1.22 24.21
CA ASP A 293 23.06 0.39 24.36
C ASP A 293 23.77 0.15 23.02
N ILE A 294 23.02 -0.11 21.94
CA ILE A 294 23.55 -0.26 20.57
C ILE A 294 24.19 1.05 20.10
N PHE A 295 23.49 2.17 20.29
CA PHE A 295 24.02 3.49 19.95
C PHE A 295 25.26 3.86 20.76
N GLY A 296 25.28 3.53 22.05
CA GLY A 296 26.45 3.69 22.92
C GLY A 296 27.64 2.84 22.45
N THR A 297 27.39 1.58 22.06
CA THR A 297 28.40 0.67 21.52
C THR A 297 28.98 1.18 20.21
N ASN A 298 28.13 1.70 19.33
CA ASN A 298 28.52 2.31 18.05
C ASN A 298 29.01 3.75 18.17
N THR A 299 29.13 4.29 19.39
CA THR A 299 29.62 5.65 19.67
C THR A 299 28.81 6.77 19.00
N VAL A 300 27.50 6.56 18.81
CA VAL A 300 26.56 7.57 18.30
C VAL A 300 26.37 8.67 19.34
N SER A 301 26.50 9.94 18.94
CA SER A 301 26.44 11.07 19.89
C SER A 301 25.02 11.31 20.40
N GLN A 302 24.87 11.93 21.58
CA GLN A 302 23.54 12.23 22.14
C GLN A 302 22.71 13.13 21.21
N THR A 303 23.35 14.08 20.52
CA THR A 303 22.67 14.94 19.54
C THR A 303 22.15 14.14 18.36
N ASP A 304 22.92 13.19 17.84
CA ASP A 304 22.48 12.35 16.72
C ASP A 304 21.36 11.38 17.16
N GLN A 305 21.42 10.89 18.40
CA GLN A 305 20.34 10.09 18.99
C GLN A 305 19.04 10.89 19.14
N GLU A 306 19.11 12.16 19.53
CA GLU A 306 17.96 13.07 19.59
C GLU A 306 17.35 13.30 18.19
N THR A 307 18.18 13.40 17.15
CA THR A 307 17.71 13.46 15.75
C THR A 307 17.03 12.15 15.34
N LEU A 308 17.66 11.00 15.58
CA LEU A 308 17.12 9.67 15.21
C LEU A 308 15.80 9.35 15.91
N LYS A 309 15.56 9.88 17.11
CA LYS A 309 14.27 9.78 17.80
C LYS A 309 13.11 10.33 16.96
N GLY A 310 13.36 11.36 16.15
CA GLY A 310 12.36 11.96 15.26
C GLY A 310 12.09 11.15 13.99
N TRP A 311 12.91 10.14 13.68
CA TRP A 311 12.90 9.42 12.41
C TRP A 311 12.64 7.92 12.54
N LEU A 312 12.76 7.37 13.75
CA LEU A 312 12.59 5.95 14.04
C LEU A 312 11.36 5.71 14.93
N THR A 313 10.64 4.63 14.66
CA THR A 313 9.59 4.07 15.52
C THR A 313 9.85 2.59 15.78
N THR A 314 9.23 2.05 16.82
CA THR A 314 9.17 0.61 17.11
C THR A 314 7.80 0.01 16.80
N TYR A 315 6.83 0.84 16.42
CA TYR A 315 5.48 0.39 16.14
C TYR A 315 4.83 1.25 15.07
N SER A 316 4.39 0.56 14.02
CA SER A 316 3.44 1.00 13.02
C SER A 316 2.67 -0.24 12.61
N ALA A 317 1.38 -0.10 12.33
CA ALA A 317 0.54 -1.23 12.02
C ALA A 317 -0.68 -0.76 11.23
N ASP A 318 -0.68 -1.06 9.94
CA ASP A 318 -1.75 -0.64 9.06
C ASP A 318 -2.75 -1.75 8.80
N THR A 319 -4.02 -1.41 8.99
CA THR A 319 -5.11 -2.03 8.24
C THR A 319 -5.43 -1.08 7.11
N ILE A 320 -5.29 -1.55 5.87
CA ILE A 320 -5.53 -0.72 4.70
C ILE A 320 -7.05 -0.63 4.51
N VAL A 321 -7.61 0.54 4.82
CA VAL A 321 -9.04 0.85 4.66
C VAL A 321 -9.18 1.88 3.55
N CYS A 322 -10.15 1.69 2.67
CA CYS A 322 -10.44 2.57 1.53
C CYS A 322 -11.84 3.20 1.67
N PRO A 323 -12.16 4.22 0.86
CA PRO A 323 -13.55 4.68 0.73
C PRO A 323 -14.49 3.53 0.38
N PRO A 324 -15.78 3.61 0.76
CA PRO A 324 -16.74 2.57 0.45
C PRO A 324 -16.92 2.41 -1.06
N TYR A 325 -16.93 1.16 -1.52
CA TYR A 325 -17.27 0.78 -2.88
C TYR A 325 -18.21 -0.43 -2.90
N THR A 326 -18.84 -0.66 -4.05
CA THR A 326 -19.68 -1.85 -4.22
C THR A 326 -18.78 -3.03 -4.57
N LEU A 327 -18.84 -4.10 -3.80
CA LEU A 327 -18.16 -5.36 -4.07
C LEU A 327 -19.22 -6.47 -4.13
N GLY A 328 -19.45 -7.00 -5.33
CA GLY A 328 -20.56 -7.89 -5.64
C GLY A 328 -21.91 -7.25 -5.31
N THR A 329 -22.63 -7.81 -4.35
CA THR A 329 -23.93 -7.25 -3.89
C THR A 329 -23.83 -6.48 -2.57
N SER A 330 -22.61 -6.27 -2.07
CA SER A 330 -22.34 -5.67 -0.76
C SER A 330 -21.57 -4.36 -0.89
N THR A 331 -21.46 -3.61 0.20
CA THR A 331 -20.59 -2.44 0.28
C THR A 331 -19.37 -2.81 1.12
N ALA A 332 -18.18 -2.63 0.55
CA ALA A 332 -16.90 -2.87 1.21
C ALA A 332 -16.19 -1.53 1.45
N THR A 333 -15.43 -1.42 2.54
CA THR A 333 -14.58 -0.26 2.87
C THR A 333 -13.11 -0.64 2.92
N THR A 334 -12.74 -1.77 2.33
CA THR A 334 -11.43 -2.41 2.50
C THR A 334 -10.86 -2.82 1.15
N THR A 335 -9.54 -2.81 1.05
CA THR A 335 -8.87 -2.99 -0.24
C THR A 335 -8.85 -4.44 -0.67
N LEU A 336 -9.21 -4.69 -1.92
CA LEU A 336 -9.21 -6.05 -2.49
C LEU A 336 -7.78 -6.54 -2.74
N ASN A 337 -7.41 -7.72 -2.23
CA ASN A 337 -6.13 -8.33 -2.57
C ASN A 337 -6.20 -8.98 -3.95
N ILE A 338 -5.61 -8.34 -4.98
CA ILE A 338 -5.68 -8.85 -6.36
C ILE A 338 -4.90 -10.15 -6.56
N ASN A 339 -3.88 -10.42 -5.74
CA ASN A 339 -3.08 -11.63 -5.85
C ASN A 339 -3.82 -12.85 -5.27
N ALA A 340 -4.57 -12.68 -4.19
CA ALA A 340 -5.32 -13.78 -3.57
C ALA A 340 -6.49 -14.27 -4.45
N LEU A 341 -7.05 -13.38 -5.29
CA LEU A 341 -8.09 -13.74 -6.24
C LEU A 341 -7.69 -14.85 -7.22
N VAL A 342 -6.39 -15.03 -7.50
CA VAL A 342 -5.89 -16.08 -8.40
C VAL A 342 -6.29 -17.46 -7.91
N ASN A 343 -6.16 -17.67 -6.60
CA ASN A 343 -6.39 -18.92 -5.92
C ASN A 343 -7.83 -19.05 -5.37
N ASN A 344 -8.54 -17.93 -5.31
CA ASN A 344 -9.89 -17.86 -4.78
C ASN A 344 -10.90 -18.67 -5.61
N GLU A 345 -11.28 -19.87 -5.14
CA GLU A 345 -12.22 -20.77 -5.84
C GLU A 345 -13.68 -20.62 -5.37
N GLY A 346 -13.97 -19.72 -4.41
CA GLY A 346 -15.33 -19.66 -3.83
C GLY A 346 -15.68 -18.46 -2.96
N ALA A 347 -14.78 -17.52 -2.67
CA ALA A 347 -15.06 -16.40 -1.79
C ALA A 347 -16.17 -15.50 -2.34
N TYR A 348 -16.85 -14.83 -1.41
CA TYR A 348 -17.95 -13.89 -1.65
C TYR A 348 -19.22 -14.49 -2.30
N THR A 349 -19.25 -15.80 -2.48
CA THR A 349 -20.51 -16.53 -2.69
C THR A 349 -20.65 -17.59 -1.60
N ASP A 350 -21.81 -17.66 -0.92
CA ASP A 350 -22.11 -18.68 0.09
C ASP A 350 -22.08 -20.13 -0.46
N THR A 351 -21.70 -20.33 -1.72
CA THR A 351 -21.90 -21.55 -2.50
C THR A 351 -20.65 -22.37 -2.76
N GLY A 352 -19.44 -21.88 -2.46
CA GLY A 352 -18.18 -22.65 -2.61
C GLY A 352 -18.03 -23.28 -4.00
N THR A 353 -18.47 -22.58 -5.05
CA THR A 353 -18.46 -23.06 -6.43
C THR A 353 -17.58 -22.13 -7.26
N TYR A 354 -16.62 -22.70 -7.99
CA TYR A 354 -15.72 -21.96 -8.87
C TYR A 354 -16.52 -21.21 -9.94
N ASP A 355 -16.41 -19.88 -9.90
CA ASP A 355 -16.94 -18.98 -10.91
C ASP A 355 -15.82 -18.03 -11.37
N SER A 356 -15.20 -18.37 -12.50
CA SER A 356 -14.13 -17.56 -13.10
C SER A 356 -14.61 -16.16 -13.48
N ASP A 357 -15.89 -16.00 -13.83
CA ASP A 357 -16.46 -14.69 -14.16
C ASP A 357 -16.55 -13.84 -12.90
N LYS A 358 -16.72 -14.45 -11.72
CA LYS A 358 -16.81 -13.70 -10.46
C LYS A 358 -15.52 -12.96 -10.10
N LYS A 359 -14.36 -13.54 -10.41
CA LYS A 359 -13.05 -12.89 -10.24
C LYS A 359 -12.96 -11.62 -11.09
N VAL A 360 -13.37 -11.72 -12.35
CA VAL A 360 -13.38 -10.60 -13.29
C VAL A 360 -14.38 -9.53 -12.84
N GLU A 361 -15.58 -9.92 -12.39
CA GLU A 361 -16.58 -8.99 -11.82
C GLU A 361 -16.03 -8.19 -10.63
N MET A 362 -15.28 -8.83 -9.73
CA MET A 362 -14.70 -8.15 -8.57
C MET A 362 -13.60 -7.16 -8.95
N ILE A 363 -12.77 -7.50 -9.93
CA ILE A 363 -11.78 -6.56 -10.47
C ILE A 363 -12.50 -5.40 -11.17
N ILE A 364 -13.59 -5.66 -11.89
CA ILE A 364 -14.44 -4.61 -12.49
C ILE A 364 -14.99 -3.66 -11.42
N ASP A 365 -15.44 -4.17 -10.28
CA ASP A 365 -16.00 -3.37 -9.18
C ASP A 365 -14.98 -2.35 -8.62
N ILE A 366 -13.73 -2.77 -8.36
CA ILE A 366 -12.68 -1.86 -7.89
C ILE A 366 -12.25 -0.84 -8.95
N LEU A 367 -12.21 -1.23 -10.23
CA LEU A 367 -11.88 -0.34 -11.34
C LEU A 367 -12.98 0.71 -11.54
N THR A 368 -14.25 0.30 -11.41
CA THR A 368 -15.41 1.19 -11.41
C THR A 368 -15.30 2.21 -10.27
N ALA A 369 -14.97 1.76 -9.06
CA ALA A 369 -14.78 2.62 -7.90
C ALA A 369 -13.62 3.62 -8.09
N GLY A 370 -12.57 3.20 -8.80
CA GLY A 370 -11.45 4.03 -9.22
C GLY A 370 -11.78 5.08 -10.29
N GLY A 371 -12.95 4.97 -10.93
CA GLY A 371 -13.41 5.88 -11.98
C GLY A 371 -13.00 5.47 -13.40
N VAL A 372 -12.62 4.21 -13.61
CA VAL A 372 -12.34 3.67 -14.94
C VAL A 372 -13.63 3.58 -15.76
N PRO A 373 -13.66 3.97 -17.04
CA PRO A 373 -14.86 3.88 -17.88
C PRO A 373 -15.28 2.43 -18.18
N ASP A 374 -16.58 2.20 -18.39
CA ASP A 374 -17.19 0.86 -18.57
C ASP A 374 -16.35 -0.09 -19.44
N VAL A 375 -16.19 0.19 -20.73
CA VAL A 375 -15.46 -0.69 -21.67
C VAL A 375 -13.99 -0.91 -21.28
N GLU A 376 -13.37 0.06 -20.62
CA GLU A 376 -11.97 -0.01 -20.20
C GLU A 376 -11.81 -0.95 -19.00
N HIS A 377 -12.74 -0.91 -18.03
CA HIS A 377 -12.61 -1.76 -16.84
C HIS A 377 -12.82 -3.25 -17.13
N GLN A 378 -13.67 -3.60 -18.10
CA GLN A 378 -13.88 -5.03 -18.43
C GLN A 378 -12.63 -5.60 -19.11
N GLN A 379 -12.05 -4.83 -20.04
CA GLN A 379 -10.84 -5.24 -20.72
C GLN A 379 -9.63 -5.29 -19.79
N LEU A 380 -9.49 -4.30 -18.90
CA LEU A 380 -8.45 -4.33 -17.86
C LEU A 380 -8.63 -5.52 -16.93
N ALA A 381 -9.86 -5.86 -16.52
CA ALA A 381 -10.08 -6.96 -15.59
C ALA A 381 -9.66 -8.33 -16.14
N VAL A 382 -10.00 -8.65 -17.40
CA VAL A 382 -9.53 -9.89 -18.04
C VAL A 382 -8.01 -9.90 -18.26
N ASN A 383 -7.41 -8.75 -18.56
CA ASN A 383 -5.96 -8.63 -18.74
C ASN A 383 -5.19 -8.70 -17.40
N ILE A 384 -5.75 -8.17 -16.32
CA ILE A 384 -5.18 -8.30 -14.97
C ILE A 384 -5.17 -9.77 -14.58
N LYS A 385 -6.29 -10.49 -14.81
CA LYS A 385 -6.38 -11.91 -14.51
C LYS A 385 -5.32 -12.74 -15.27
N ASP A 386 -5.21 -12.56 -16.58
CA ASP A 386 -4.20 -13.29 -17.39
C ASP A 386 -2.76 -12.88 -17.04
N PHE A 387 -2.55 -11.68 -16.49
CA PHE A 387 -1.20 -11.28 -16.08
C PHE A 387 -0.71 -12.09 -14.87
N ILE A 388 -1.63 -12.43 -13.96
CA ILE A 388 -1.33 -13.01 -12.64
C ILE A 388 -1.47 -14.53 -12.58
N ASP A 389 -2.34 -15.13 -13.40
CA ASP A 389 -2.49 -16.57 -13.45
C ASP A 389 -1.39 -17.22 -14.31
N SER A 390 -1.23 -18.54 -14.14
CA SER A 390 -0.14 -19.31 -14.76
C SER A 390 -0.64 -20.32 -15.79
N ASP A 391 -1.94 -20.33 -16.08
CA ASP A 391 -2.60 -21.42 -16.79
C ASP A 391 -2.46 -21.35 -18.32
N GLY A 392 -1.79 -20.32 -18.86
CA GLY A 392 -1.52 -20.17 -20.29
C GLY A 392 -2.78 -20.06 -21.13
N THR A 393 -3.95 -19.82 -20.51
CA THR A 393 -5.26 -19.85 -21.12
C THR A 393 -5.86 -18.45 -21.12
N VAL A 394 -6.13 -17.90 -22.30
CA VAL A 394 -6.75 -16.57 -22.43
C VAL A 394 -8.09 -16.51 -21.68
N THR A 395 -8.21 -15.59 -20.73
CA THR A 395 -9.46 -15.35 -20.01
C THR A 395 -10.52 -14.83 -20.97
N THR A 396 -11.73 -15.38 -20.86
CA THR A 396 -12.91 -14.88 -21.59
C THR A 396 -13.99 -14.45 -20.61
N TYR A 397 -14.51 -13.24 -20.77
CA TYR A 397 -15.60 -12.72 -19.95
C TYR A 397 -16.78 -12.25 -20.81
N LEU A 398 -17.98 -12.76 -20.53
CA LEU A 398 -19.20 -12.47 -21.27
C LEU A 398 -20.09 -11.47 -20.51
N ASP A 399 -20.04 -10.21 -20.91
CA ASP A 399 -20.97 -9.17 -20.43
C ASP A 399 -22.04 -8.92 -21.52
N SER A 400 -23.04 -9.81 -21.55
CA SER A 400 -23.99 -9.92 -22.66
C SER A 400 -24.52 -8.56 -23.16
N PRO A 401 -24.38 -8.24 -24.46
CA PRO A 401 -24.05 -9.16 -25.56
C PRO A 401 -22.57 -9.28 -25.90
N ASP A 402 -21.69 -8.58 -25.19
CA ASP A 402 -20.30 -8.37 -25.57
C ASP A 402 -19.36 -9.38 -24.88
N THR A 403 -18.22 -9.68 -25.49
CA THR A 403 -17.24 -10.65 -24.96
C THR A 403 -15.85 -10.02 -24.95
N TYR A 404 -15.21 -10.08 -23.81
CA TYR A 404 -13.86 -9.56 -23.58
C TYR A 404 -12.88 -10.72 -23.52
N TYR A 405 -11.71 -10.53 -24.10
CA TYR A 405 -10.64 -11.51 -24.18
C TYR A 405 -9.41 -10.95 -23.49
N GLY A 406 -8.78 -11.72 -22.63
CA GLY A 406 -7.53 -11.35 -21.97
C GLY A 406 -6.33 -11.38 -22.92
N VAL A 407 -5.13 -11.28 -22.35
CA VAL A 407 -3.86 -11.27 -23.08
C VAL A 407 -2.94 -12.26 -22.40
N GLU A 408 -2.59 -13.32 -23.12
CA GLU A 408 -1.67 -14.38 -22.70
C GLU A 408 -0.58 -14.57 -23.76
N ARG A 409 0.54 -15.23 -23.42
CA ARG A 409 1.66 -15.57 -24.33
C ARG A 409 1.23 -16.49 -25.48
N THR A 410 0.54 -15.90 -26.45
CA THR A 410 -0.11 -16.57 -27.57
C THR A 410 0.13 -15.79 -28.87
N PRO A 411 0.19 -16.45 -30.02
CA PRO A 411 0.31 -15.76 -31.29
C PRO A 411 -1.03 -15.11 -31.65
N TYR A 412 -0.98 -14.02 -32.39
CA TYR A 412 -2.16 -13.27 -32.84
C TYR A 412 -2.34 -13.39 -34.34
N ILE A 413 -3.59 -13.52 -34.80
CA ILE A 413 -3.95 -13.27 -36.19
C ILE A 413 -3.64 -11.81 -36.49
N ASN A 414 -2.72 -11.56 -37.44
CA ASN A 414 -2.09 -10.25 -37.65
C ASN A 414 -2.45 -9.62 -38.99
N GLU A 415 -2.52 -10.44 -40.04
CA GLU A 415 -2.84 -10.03 -41.40
C GLU A 415 -3.72 -11.08 -42.11
N VAL A 416 -4.69 -10.62 -42.89
CA VAL A 416 -5.59 -11.48 -43.68
C VAL A 416 -5.74 -10.91 -45.09
N GLU A 417 -5.44 -11.75 -46.08
CA GLU A 417 -5.73 -11.52 -47.49
C GLU A 417 -6.91 -12.40 -47.93
N ALA A 418 -8.05 -11.78 -48.22
CA ALA A 418 -9.27 -12.48 -48.61
C ALA A 418 -9.72 -12.16 -50.05
N GLU A 419 -9.06 -11.24 -50.76
CA GLU A 419 -9.38 -10.89 -52.15
C GLU A 419 -8.13 -10.56 -52.99
N VAL A 420 -7.87 -11.39 -54.01
CA VAL A 420 -6.68 -11.23 -54.85
C VAL A 420 -7.03 -10.59 -56.19
N ASN A 421 -6.35 -9.49 -56.54
CA ASN A 421 -6.54 -8.82 -57.82
C ASN A 421 -6.15 -9.73 -59.02
N GLY A 422 -7.11 -9.97 -59.91
CA GLY A 422 -6.89 -10.76 -61.13
C GLY A 422 -7.01 -12.27 -60.94
N ALA A 423 -7.74 -12.71 -59.90
CA ALA A 423 -8.08 -14.10 -59.58
C ALA A 423 -8.11 -15.00 -60.82
N THR A 424 -7.05 -15.77 -61.01
CA THR A 424 -7.10 -16.90 -61.93
C THR A 424 -7.97 -17.97 -61.28
N ALA A 425 -8.64 -18.80 -62.08
CA ALA A 425 -9.61 -19.81 -61.62
C ALA A 425 -9.05 -20.90 -60.67
N GLY A 426 -7.83 -20.74 -60.14
CA GLY A 426 -7.14 -21.60 -59.20
C GLY A 426 -6.81 -21.00 -57.83
N GLY A 427 -7.27 -19.78 -57.48
CA GLY A 427 -7.27 -19.30 -56.08
C GLY A 427 -5.96 -18.69 -55.53
N LEU A 428 -4.92 -18.57 -56.35
CA LEU A 428 -3.60 -18.12 -55.88
C LEU A 428 -3.67 -16.79 -55.11
N GLY A 429 -3.11 -16.75 -53.90
CA GLY A 429 -2.68 -15.50 -53.25
C GLY A 429 -3.37 -15.14 -51.93
N LYS A 430 -4.39 -15.88 -51.48
CA LYS A 430 -5.00 -15.65 -50.16
C LYS A 430 -4.14 -16.25 -49.06
N TYR A 431 -4.10 -15.59 -47.92
CA TYR A 431 -3.38 -16.07 -46.75
C TYR A 431 -3.96 -15.52 -45.43
N ILE A 432 -3.59 -16.21 -44.36
CA ILE A 432 -3.76 -15.76 -42.98
C ILE A 432 -2.36 -15.74 -42.37
N GLU A 433 -2.00 -14.65 -41.72
CA GLU A 433 -0.73 -14.51 -41.00
C GLU A 433 -0.97 -14.49 -39.50
N LEU A 434 -0.11 -15.20 -38.77
CA LEU A 434 0.04 -15.09 -37.33
C LEU A 434 1.31 -14.33 -36.99
N PHE A 435 1.29 -13.57 -35.89
CA PHE A 435 2.45 -12.86 -35.35
C PHE A 435 2.70 -13.30 -33.92
N ASN A 436 3.96 -13.59 -33.59
CA ASN A 436 4.44 -13.81 -32.23
C ASN A 436 5.17 -12.55 -31.73
N PRO A 437 4.55 -11.70 -30.89
CA PRO A 437 5.21 -10.50 -30.37
C PRO A 437 6.22 -10.76 -29.24
N TYR A 438 6.31 -12.00 -28.75
CA TYR A 438 7.08 -12.34 -27.55
C TYR A 438 8.54 -12.68 -27.86
N ASP A 439 9.37 -12.68 -26.82
CA ASP A 439 10.82 -12.97 -26.87
C ASP A 439 11.16 -14.47 -26.86
N ALA A 440 10.15 -15.33 -26.93
CA ALA A 440 10.27 -16.77 -26.94
C ALA A 440 9.49 -17.42 -28.09
N ASP A 441 9.97 -18.58 -28.53
CA ASP A 441 9.32 -19.39 -29.55
C ASP A 441 7.97 -19.94 -29.07
N ILE A 442 6.93 -19.86 -29.91
CA ILE A 442 5.60 -20.41 -29.61
C ILE A 442 5.34 -21.64 -30.45
N ASN A 443 5.05 -22.77 -29.79
CA ASN A 443 4.65 -24.00 -30.46
C ASN A 443 3.14 -24.02 -30.74
N ILE A 444 2.79 -23.92 -32.02
CA ILE A 444 1.40 -23.89 -32.51
C ILE A 444 0.91 -25.24 -33.02
N THR A 445 1.64 -26.33 -32.73
CA THR A 445 1.28 -27.66 -33.23
C THR A 445 -0.07 -28.11 -32.66
N ASN A 446 -0.98 -28.50 -33.55
CA ASN A 446 -2.38 -28.88 -33.28
C ASN A 446 -3.30 -27.72 -32.86
N TRP A 447 -2.83 -26.48 -32.90
CA TRP A 447 -3.73 -25.32 -32.79
C TRP A 447 -4.65 -25.27 -34.01
N THR A 448 -5.78 -24.59 -33.90
CA THR A 448 -6.77 -24.53 -34.99
C THR A 448 -7.21 -23.11 -35.30
N ILE A 449 -7.41 -22.84 -36.60
CA ILE A 449 -8.08 -21.64 -37.10
C ILE A 449 -9.41 -22.07 -37.70
N LYS A 450 -10.51 -21.47 -37.26
CA LYS A 450 -11.87 -21.73 -37.75
C LYS A 450 -12.47 -20.47 -38.35
N PHE A 451 -13.09 -20.60 -39.52
CA PHE A 451 -13.87 -19.56 -40.19
C PHE A 451 -14.96 -20.24 -41.03
N GLY A 452 -16.17 -19.67 -41.03
CA GLY A 452 -17.33 -20.29 -41.67
C GLY A 452 -17.55 -21.75 -41.22
N THR A 453 -17.40 -22.69 -42.15
CA THR A 453 -17.47 -24.15 -41.88
C THR A 453 -16.11 -24.84 -41.92
N ASP A 454 -15.06 -24.09 -42.21
CA ASP A 454 -13.72 -24.60 -42.45
C ASP A 454 -12.89 -24.62 -41.15
N THR A 455 -11.89 -25.49 -41.12
CA THR A 455 -10.96 -25.59 -39.99
C THR A 455 -9.58 -25.95 -40.54
N ILE A 456 -8.59 -25.15 -40.18
CA ILE A 456 -7.17 -25.37 -40.47
C ILE A 456 -6.51 -25.87 -39.18
N THR A 457 -5.72 -26.93 -39.27
CA THR A 457 -4.87 -27.40 -38.16
C THR A 457 -3.44 -26.91 -38.40
N LEU A 458 -2.89 -26.19 -37.44
CA LEU A 458 -1.56 -25.59 -37.50
C LEU A 458 -0.47 -26.58 -37.10
N GLY A 459 0.73 -26.40 -37.66
CA GLY A 459 1.89 -27.25 -37.36
C GLY A 459 3.20 -26.46 -37.28
N GLY A 460 4.03 -26.77 -36.28
CA GLY A 460 5.35 -26.17 -36.14
C GLY A 460 5.42 -25.13 -35.03
N THR A 461 6.32 -24.17 -35.21
CA THR A 461 6.71 -23.18 -34.19
C THR A 461 6.90 -21.84 -34.88
N ILE A 462 6.43 -20.77 -34.24
CA ILE A 462 6.71 -19.39 -34.63
C ILE A 462 7.88 -18.91 -33.76
N ALA A 463 8.95 -18.41 -34.36
CA ALA A 463 10.08 -17.90 -33.59
C ALA A 463 9.71 -16.62 -32.84
N ALA A 464 10.54 -16.24 -31.86
CA ALA A 464 10.40 -14.98 -31.13
C ALA A 464 10.37 -13.77 -32.10
N GLN A 465 9.39 -12.87 -31.94
CA GLN A 465 9.20 -11.66 -32.77
C GLN A 465 9.13 -11.96 -34.27
N ASP A 466 8.51 -13.08 -34.63
CA ASP A 466 8.45 -13.59 -36.00
C ASP A 466 7.01 -13.84 -36.46
N TYR A 467 6.84 -14.04 -37.76
CA TYR A 467 5.57 -14.24 -38.44
C TYR A 467 5.38 -15.70 -38.86
N TYR A 468 4.14 -16.09 -39.13
CA TYR A 468 3.81 -17.42 -39.64
C TYR A 468 2.67 -17.32 -40.64
N VAL A 469 2.96 -17.63 -41.90
CA VAL A 469 2.04 -17.46 -43.01
C VAL A 469 1.41 -18.80 -43.41
N ILE A 470 0.08 -18.81 -43.42
CA ILE A 470 -0.74 -19.90 -43.95
C ILE A 470 -1.39 -19.45 -45.25
N ALA A 471 -0.93 -19.97 -46.38
CA ALA A 471 -1.57 -19.67 -47.67
C ALA A 471 -2.32 -20.83 -48.28
N ASP A 472 -3.10 -20.48 -49.29
CA ASP A 472 -3.94 -21.41 -50.02
C ASP A 472 -3.15 -22.47 -50.81
N ASN A 473 -2.00 -22.12 -51.39
CA ASN A 473 -1.08 -23.05 -52.06
C ASN A 473 0.35 -22.49 -52.26
N GLN A 474 1.31 -23.37 -52.56
CA GLN A 474 2.72 -23.01 -52.78
C GLN A 474 2.99 -22.10 -53.99
N GLY A 475 2.08 -22.05 -54.97
CA GLY A 475 2.18 -21.23 -56.18
C GLY A 475 1.75 -19.77 -56.01
N ALA A 476 1.17 -19.41 -54.86
CA ALA A 476 0.87 -18.02 -54.48
C ALA A 476 2.14 -17.13 -54.39
N TYR A 477 3.32 -17.74 -54.34
CA TYR A 477 4.61 -17.07 -54.07
C TYR A 477 5.53 -16.98 -55.29
N GLU A 478 5.26 -17.79 -56.32
CA GLU A 478 6.15 -17.95 -57.47
C GLU A 478 5.89 -16.89 -58.55
N ASN A 479 6.22 -15.61 -58.32
CA ASN A 479 6.27 -14.54 -59.35
C ASN A 479 5.14 -14.61 -60.41
N SER A 480 3.95 -15.00 -59.95
CA SER A 480 2.81 -15.38 -60.77
C SER A 480 1.80 -14.24 -60.76
N PRO A 481 1.03 -14.02 -61.84
CA PRO A 481 -0.01 -13.00 -61.84
C PRO A 481 -1.03 -13.29 -60.72
N GLY A 482 -1.05 -12.44 -59.68
CA GLY A 482 -1.89 -12.61 -58.47
C GLY A 482 -1.18 -13.22 -57.26
N GLY A 483 0.14 -13.48 -57.32
CA GLY A 483 0.91 -13.89 -56.14
C GLY A 483 1.46 -12.73 -55.31
N PHE A 484 1.89 -13.01 -54.08
CA PHE A 484 2.52 -12.08 -53.14
C PHE A 484 3.99 -12.43 -52.85
N ALA A 485 4.76 -11.52 -52.26
CA ALA A 485 6.17 -11.74 -51.93
C ALA A 485 6.31 -12.01 -50.43
N TYR A 486 6.88 -13.16 -50.06
CA TYR A 486 7.05 -13.60 -48.68
C TYR A 486 8.54 -13.79 -48.39
N GLU A 487 9.09 -13.00 -47.44
CA GLU A 487 10.52 -12.94 -47.12
C GLU A 487 11.47 -12.81 -48.35
N GLY A 488 10.93 -12.27 -49.46
CA GLY A 488 11.58 -12.23 -50.76
C GLY A 488 11.02 -13.21 -51.80
N ILE A 489 11.69 -13.29 -52.96
CA ILE A 489 11.19 -14.08 -54.09
C ILE A 489 11.68 -15.53 -53.98
N GLY A 490 10.74 -16.47 -53.83
CA GLY A 490 10.99 -17.91 -53.95
C GLY A 490 11.16 -18.67 -52.62
N ILE A 491 10.75 -18.08 -51.50
CA ILE A 491 10.65 -18.76 -50.21
C ILE A 491 9.21 -19.30 -50.06
N PRO A 492 9.01 -20.59 -49.76
CA PRO A 492 7.67 -21.14 -49.51
C PRO A 492 7.16 -20.71 -48.13
N PRO A 493 5.83 -20.62 -47.94
CA PRO A 493 5.28 -20.37 -46.61
C PRO A 493 5.58 -21.51 -45.66
N GLU A 494 5.41 -21.21 -44.38
CA GLU A 494 5.48 -22.17 -43.30
C GLU A 494 4.41 -23.26 -43.46
N GLN A 495 3.20 -22.87 -43.90
CA GLN A 495 2.11 -23.82 -44.14
C GLN A 495 1.26 -23.48 -45.37
N THR A 496 0.77 -24.54 -46.03
CA THR A 496 -0.24 -24.42 -47.10
C THR A 496 -1.51 -25.18 -46.73
N ASP A 497 -2.67 -24.53 -46.85
CA ASP A 497 -3.99 -25.14 -46.65
C ASP A 497 -5.01 -24.57 -47.65
N ALA A 498 -5.61 -25.45 -48.46
CA ALA A 498 -6.55 -25.04 -49.52
C ALA A 498 -7.83 -24.37 -48.98
N ASN A 499 -8.19 -24.58 -47.71
CA ASN A 499 -9.38 -23.97 -47.10
C ASN A 499 -9.28 -22.45 -47.02
N VAL A 500 -8.08 -21.87 -47.03
CA VAL A 500 -7.86 -20.41 -47.06
C VAL A 500 -8.57 -19.76 -48.27
N ASN A 501 -8.76 -20.49 -49.37
CA ASN A 501 -9.52 -20.01 -50.53
C ASN A 501 -10.97 -19.63 -50.22
N ASN A 502 -11.55 -20.23 -49.17
CA ASN A 502 -12.94 -20.04 -48.80
C ASN A 502 -13.22 -18.75 -48.01
N LEU A 503 -12.17 -18.01 -47.61
CA LEU A 503 -12.32 -16.69 -46.97
C LEU A 503 -13.19 -15.76 -47.83
N THR A 504 -14.15 -15.11 -47.18
CA THR A 504 -15.12 -14.23 -47.82
C THR A 504 -14.60 -12.80 -47.98
N THR A 505 -14.93 -12.14 -49.08
CA THR A 505 -14.50 -10.75 -49.33
C THR A 505 -15.25 -9.73 -48.46
N THR A 506 -16.41 -10.10 -47.94
CA THR A 506 -17.23 -9.24 -47.06
C THR A 506 -16.75 -9.20 -45.61
N GLY A 507 -15.76 -10.02 -45.25
CA GLY A 507 -15.37 -10.26 -43.87
C GLY A 507 -16.19 -11.38 -43.22
N GLU A 508 -15.54 -12.15 -42.35
CA GLU A 508 -16.16 -13.13 -41.48
C GLU A 508 -15.37 -13.31 -40.18
N THR A 509 -15.98 -13.95 -39.20
CA THR A 509 -15.34 -14.27 -37.93
C THR A 509 -14.30 -15.39 -38.11
N ILE A 510 -13.09 -15.13 -37.66
CA ILE A 510 -12.00 -16.09 -37.51
C ILE A 510 -11.79 -16.35 -36.03
N THR A 511 -11.72 -17.63 -35.65
CA THR A 511 -11.42 -18.07 -34.29
C THR A 511 -10.11 -18.85 -34.29
N LEU A 512 -9.13 -18.37 -33.53
CA LEU A 512 -7.91 -19.09 -33.19
C LEU A 512 -8.11 -19.83 -31.87
N SER A 513 -7.75 -21.11 -31.83
CA SER A 513 -7.81 -21.93 -30.63
C SER A 513 -6.52 -22.71 -30.44
N ASP A 514 -6.12 -22.91 -29.18
CA ASP A 514 -4.94 -23.68 -28.81
C ASP A 514 -5.12 -25.19 -29.07
N ASN A 515 -4.12 -25.98 -28.70
CA ASN A 515 -4.15 -27.44 -28.83
C ASN A 515 -5.15 -28.15 -27.89
N ASN A 516 -5.69 -27.46 -26.88
CA ASN A 516 -6.71 -27.94 -25.95
C ASN A 516 -8.13 -27.52 -26.36
N ASN A 517 -8.27 -26.73 -27.43
CA ASN A 517 -9.49 -26.06 -27.89
C ASN A 517 -9.93 -24.87 -27.03
N ASN A 518 -9.04 -24.31 -26.21
CA ASN A 518 -9.27 -23.02 -25.58
C ASN A 518 -9.21 -21.92 -26.65
N ILE A 519 -10.07 -20.92 -26.52
CA ILE A 519 -10.13 -19.81 -27.46
C ILE A 519 -9.00 -18.85 -27.14
N VAL A 520 -8.16 -18.55 -28.14
CA VAL A 520 -7.06 -17.59 -28.03
C VAL A 520 -7.49 -16.23 -28.55
N GLN A 521 -8.17 -16.21 -29.70
CA GLN A 521 -8.61 -14.98 -30.35
C GLN A 521 -9.88 -15.22 -31.16
N VAL A 522 -10.82 -14.27 -31.12
CA VAL A 522 -12.03 -14.27 -31.97
C VAL A 522 -12.17 -12.92 -32.62
N THR A 523 -11.95 -12.84 -33.93
CA THR A 523 -11.87 -11.55 -34.61
C THR A 523 -12.61 -11.55 -35.94
N ASN A 524 -13.07 -10.39 -36.41
CA ASN A 524 -13.61 -10.23 -37.74
C ASN A 524 -12.71 -9.31 -38.56
N TYR A 525 -12.04 -9.85 -39.57
CA TYR A 525 -11.11 -9.06 -40.40
C TYR A 525 -11.82 -7.98 -41.22
N GLY A 526 -13.15 -8.02 -41.35
CA GLY A 526 -13.95 -7.03 -42.05
C GLY A 526 -13.84 -7.14 -43.57
N GLN A 527 -14.39 -6.15 -44.28
CA GLN A 527 -14.45 -6.17 -45.73
C GLN A 527 -13.05 -6.05 -46.35
N ALA A 528 -12.65 -7.08 -47.11
CA ALA A 528 -11.45 -7.03 -47.94
C ALA A 528 -11.70 -6.13 -49.17
N GLU A 529 -10.68 -5.38 -49.57
CA GLU A 529 -10.75 -4.50 -50.74
C GLU A 529 -10.30 -5.26 -52.01
N ILE A 530 -10.74 -4.78 -53.17
CA ILE A 530 -10.48 -5.44 -54.47
C ILE A 530 -9.10 -5.13 -55.08
N ASP A 531 -8.25 -4.37 -54.38
CA ASP A 531 -6.87 -4.09 -54.77
C ASP A 531 -5.87 -5.04 -54.08
N THR A 532 -4.56 -4.87 -54.29
CA THR A 532 -3.51 -5.69 -53.66
C THR A 532 -3.31 -5.30 -52.20
N LYS A 533 -4.41 -5.18 -51.46
CA LYS A 533 -4.43 -4.70 -50.09
C LYS A 533 -5.12 -5.69 -49.19
N THR A 534 -4.54 -5.83 -48.03
CA THR A 534 -4.88 -6.81 -47.02
C THR A 534 -5.51 -6.11 -45.83
N ARG A 535 -6.10 -6.90 -44.95
CA ARG A 535 -6.58 -6.45 -43.66
C ARG A 535 -5.46 -6.70 -42.66
N GLN A 536 -5.05 -5.67 -41.94
CA GLN A 536 -3.93 -5.69 -40.99
C GLN A 536 -4.35 -5.12 -39.65
N LEU A 537 -3.68 -5.60 -38.60
CA LEU A 537 -3.72 -5.02 -37.26
C LEU A 537 -2.49 -4.14 -37.01
N ASN A 538 -2.73 -2.99 -36.39
CA ASN A 538 -1.66 -2.16 -35.86
C ASN A 538 -1.19 -2.68 -34.49
N ASP A 539 -2.12 -2.81 -33.53
CA ASP A 539 -1.89 -3.51 -32.26
C ASP A 539 -2.65 -4.84 -32.32
N PRO A 540 -1.97 -6.00 -32.20
CA PRO A 540 -2.61 -7.31 -32.26
C PRO A 540 -3.43 -7.67 -31.00
N ARG A 541 -3.29 -6.93 -29.89
CA ARG A 541 -4.06 -7.17 -28.66
C ARG A 541 -5.51 -6.66 -28.78
N PRO A 542 -6.44 -7.15 -27.93
CA PRO A 542 -7.81 -6.65 -27.89
C PRO A 542 -7.88 -5.13 -27.65
N THR A 543 -8.63 -4.39 -28.46
CA THR A 543 -8.83 -2.92 -28.36
C THR A 543 -10.32 -2.48 -28.28
N PRO A 544 -11.13 -2.98 -27.33
CA PRO A 544 -12.56 -2.68 -27.24
C PRO A 544 -12.93 -1.19 -27.21
N LEU A 545 -12.05 -0.31 -26.72
CA LEU A 545 -12.31 1.13 -26.59
C LEU A 545 -12.26 1.88 -27.93
N SER A 546 -11.38 1.45 -28.84
CA SER A 546 -11.30 2.01 -30.20
C SER A 546 -12.16 1.24 -31.21
N ALA A 547 -12.49 -0.01 -30.89
CA ALA A 547 -13.40 -0.84 -31.64
C ALA A 547 -14.77 -0.89 -30.92
N THR A 548 -15.55 -1.95 -31.15
CA THR A 548 -16.72 -2.27 -30.33
C THR A 548 -16.39 -3.47 -29.45
N PRO A 549 -16.92 -3.60 -28.23
CA PRO A 549 -16.68 -4.79 -27.40
C PRO A 549 -17.03 -6.12 -28.09
N SER A 550 -17.98 -6.11 -29.04
CA SER A 550 -18.37 -7.27 -29.86
C SER A 550 -17.40 -7.60 -31.01
N ASP A 551 -16.46 -6.71 -31.31
CA ASP A 551 -15.39 -6.90 -32.30
C ASP A 551 -14.15 -6.11 -31.84
N PRO A 552 -13.39 -6.62 -30.87
CA PRO A 552 -12.47 -5.76 -30.13
C PRO A 552 -11.17 -5.46 -30.90
N TRP A 553 -10.96 -5.99 -32.11
CA TRP A 553 -9.74 -5.73 -32.89
C TRP A 553 -9.94 -4.67 -33.98
N LEU A 554 -9.05 -3.68 -34.04
CA LEU A 554 -9.14 -2.61 -35.03
C LEU A 554 -8.41 -2.97 -36.34
N TRP A 555 -9.14 -3.62 -37.25
CA TRP A 555 -8.64 -3.98 -38.58
C TRP A 555 -8.64 -2.79 -39.56
N VAL A 556 -7.50 -2.58 -40.23
CA VAL A 556 -7.30 -1.52 -41.22
C VAL A 556 -6.85 -2.11 -42.55
N THR A 557 -7.27 -1.52 -43.68
CA THR A 557 -6.81 -1.95 -45.00
C THR A 557 -5.48 -1.28 -45.35
N SER A 558 -4.47 -2.04 -45.74
CA SER A 558 -3.16 -1.51 -46.16
C SER A 558 -2.48 -2.37 -47.23
N LEU A 559 -1.27 -1.98 -47.66
CA LEU A 559 -0.48 -2.76 -48.60
C LEU A 559 -0.04 -4.07 -47.94
N GLU A 560 -0.15 -5.17 -48.70
CA GLU A 560 0.30 -6.50 -48.33
C GLU A 560 1.74 -6.53 -47.77
N THR A 561 1.93 -7.24 -46.66
CA THR A 561 3.20 -7.37 -45.93
C THR A 561 3.44 -8.79 -45.40
N ALA A 562 3.11 -9.82 -46.18
CA ALA A 562 3.18 -11.19 -45.68
C ALA A 562 4.60 -11.61 -45.26
N GLY A 563 4.75 -12.08 -44.04
CA GLY A 563 6.03 -12.45 -43.43
C GLY A 563 6.90 -11.25 -43.05
N GLU A 564 6.34 -10.03 -43.07
CA GLU A 564 7.03 -8.80 -42.74
C GLU A 564 6.18 -7.95 -41.79
N GLU A 565 6.77 -6.88 -41.24
CA GLU A 565 6.03 -5.95 -40.39
C GLU A 565 4.89 -5.27 -41.15
N ASN A 566 3.70 -5.31 -40.54
CA ASN A 566 2.51 -4.65 -41.08
C ASN A 566 2.77 -3.20 -41.46
N ALA A 567 2.31 -2.79 -42.64
CA ALA A 567 2.40 -1.40 -43.09
C ALA A 567 1.64 -0.40 -42.19
N THR A 568 0.76 -0.91 -41.33
CA THR A 568 0.00 -0.14 -40.34
C THR A 568 0.62 -0.12 -38.94
N PHE A 569 1.72 -0.83 -38.73
CA PHE A 569 2.38 -0.96 -37.43
C PHE A 569 2.98 0.38 -36.98
N ASP A 570 2.33 0.99 -35.98
CA ASP A 570 2.70 2.25 -35.36
C ASP A 570 2.45 2.19 -33.84
N PRO A 571 3.46 1.73 -33.07
CA PRO A 571 3.39 1.70 -31.62
C PRO A 571 3.33 3.08 -30.95
N ASN A 572 3.58 4.17 -31.68
CA ASN A 572 3.55 5.52 -31.10
C ASN A 572 2.11 6.03 -30.86
N ILE A 573 1.10 5.41 -31.47
CA ILE A 573 -0.28 5.94 -31.48
C ILE A 573 -0.91 6.02 -30.09
N GLY A 574 -0.50 5.14 -29.17
CA GLY A 574 -1.06 5.07 -27.82
C GLY A 574 -0.53 6.14 -26.87
N GLY A 575 0.66 6.70 -27.15
CA GLY A 575 1.26 7.76 -26.33
C GLY A 575 1.99 7.28 -25.07
N ASP A 576 2.11 5.97 -24.84
CA ASP A 576 2.87 5.39 -23.72
C ASP A 576 4.40 5.46 -23.93
N GLY A 577 4.84 5.89 -25.12
CA GLY A 577 6.25 6.02 -25.49
C GLY A 577 6.86 4.75 -26.08
N TRP A 578 6.02 3.81 -26.54
CA TRP A 578 6.44 2.66 -27.34
C TRP A 578 6.86 3.13 -28.74
N GLU A 579 8.05 2.74 -29.17
CA GLU A 579 8.58 3.08 -30.50
C GLU A 579 9.14 1.86 -31.22
N ASN A 580 9.23 1.97 -32.55
CA ASN A 580 9.75 0.91 -33.42
C ASN A 580 11.18 1.18 -33.95
N ILE A 581 11.70 2.41 -33.82
CA ILE A 581 13.03 2.76 -34.35
C ILE A 581 14.14 2.15 -33.46
N THR A 582 13.99 2.30 -32.15
CA THR A 582 14.74 1.55 -31.14
C THR A 582 13.70 0.71 -30.41
N PRO A 583 13.37 -0.50 -30.87
CA PRO A 583 12.18 -1.21 -30.45
C PRO A 583 12.05 -1.27 -28.92
N THR A 584 11.08 -0.53 -28.38
CA THR A 584 10.67 -0.60 -26.97
C THR A 584 9.29 -1.22 -26.83
N TRP A 585 8.55 -1.33 -27.93
CA TRP A 585 7.21 -1.92 -27.96
C TRP A 585 7.13 -3.38 -27.48
N PRO A 586 8.17 -4.25 -27.59
CA PRO A 586 8.08 -5.62 -27.07
C PRO A 586 7.77 -5.65 -25.57
N ASP A 587 8.28 -4.68 -24.81
CA ASP A 587 8.03 -4.54 -23.37
C ASP A 587 6.54 -4.28 -23.05
N SER A 588 5.75 -3.83 -24.03
CA SER A 588 4.31 -3.65 -23.87
C SER A 588 3.55 -4.99 -23.85
N PHE A 589 4.14 -6.07 -24.35
CA PHE A 589 3.57 -7.43 -24.33
C PHE A 589 3.97 -8.21 -23.08
N LEU A 590 4.34 -7.52 -22.00
CA LEU A 590 4.71 -8.18 -20.75
C LEU A 590 3.55 -9.00 -20.19
N ILE A 591 3.69 -10.31 -20.24
CA ILE A 591 2.84 -11.30 -19.58
C ILE A 591 3.72 -12.03 -18.58
N ALA A 592 3.51 -11.71 -17.30
CA ALA A 592 4.41 -12.11 -16.23
C ALA A 592 4.15 -13.54 -15.76
N ASN A 593 2.89 -14.00 -15.83
CA ASN A 593 2.43 -15.30 -15.32
C ASN A 593 2.86 -15.53 -13.87
N ARG A 594 2.72 -14.46 -13.08
CA ARG A 594 3.09 -14.40 -11.67
C ARG A 594 2.33 -13.30 -10.96
N ARG A 595 2.31 -13.40 -9.64
CA ARG A 595 1.74 -12.37 -8.76
C ARG A 595 2.43 -11.01 -8.95
N PHE A 596 1.68 -9.96 -8.66
CA PHE A 596 2.24 -8.61 -8.60
C PHE A 596 3.19 -8.52 -7.40
N SER A 597 4.46 -8.19 -7.65
CA SER A 597 5.39 -7.81 -6.56
C SER A 597 4.96 -6.48 -5.92
N ASN A 598 4.29 -5.60 -6.67
CA ASN A 598 3.85 -4.29 -6.18
C ASN A 598 2.73 -3.69 -7.04
N LYS A 599 2.05 -2.67 -6.52
CA LYS A 599 0.93 -2.00 -7.20
C LYS A 599 1.32 -1.36 -8.54
N GLY A 600 2.60 -1.03 -8.74
CA GLY A 600 3.11 -0.43 -9.98
C GLY A 600 3.17 -1.37 -11.17
N TYR A 601 3.03 -2.69 -11.00
CA TYR A 601 2.86 -3.60 -12.14
C TYR A 601 1.58 -3.35 -12.93
N MET A 602 0.58 -2.70 -12.30
CA MET A 602 -0.64 -2.27 -12.98
C MET A 602 -0.32 -1.43 -14.23
N GLY A 603 0.73 -0.60 -14.21
CA GLY A 603 1.13 0.27 -15.32
C GLY A 603 1.44 -0.46 -16.63
N PHE A 604 1.65 -1.78 -16.61
CA PHE A 604 1.99 -2.57 -17.80
C PHE A 604 0.78 -3.32 -18.38
N ILE A 605 -0.37 -3.27 -17.70
CA ILE A 605 -1.57 -3.95 -18.17
C ILE A 605 -2.19 -3.18 -19.33
N HIS A 606 -2.33 -3.83 -20.48
CA HIS A 606 -3.01 -3.28 -21.65
C HIS A 606 -4.44 -2.87 -21.30
N ARG A 607 -4.84 -1.63 -21.62
CA ARG A 607 -6.15 -1.10 -21.20
C ARG A 607 -7.28 -1.21 -22.22
N GLY A 608 -7.01 -1.83 -23.38
CA GLY A 608 -8.03 -1.98 -24.42
C GLY A 608 -8.12 -0.84 -25.43
N SER A 609 -7.07 -0.02 -25.57
CA SER A 609 -6.86 0.85 -26.74
C SER A 609 -5.47 0.58 -27.35
N GLN A 610 -5.32 0.82 -28.66
CA GLN A 610 -4.06 0.57 -29.37
C GLN A 610 -2.85 1.16 -28.65
N TRP A 611 -1.87 0.31 -28.34
CA TRP A 611 -0.58 0.66 -27.78
C TRP A 611 -0.65 1.45 -26.47
N THR A 612 -1.68 1.18 -25.65
CA THR A 612 -1.86 1.82 -24.35
C THR A 612 -2.01 0.82 -23.23
N SER A 613 -1.37 1.11 -22.11
CA SER A 613 -1.52 0.39 -20.87
C SER A 613 -2.10 1.31 -19.80
N PHE A 614 -2.41 0.78 -18.63
CA PHE A 614 -2.81 1.58 -17.48
C PHE A 614 -1.79 2.70 -17.23
N LYS A 615 -2.26 3.92 -16.94
CA LYS A 615 -1.36 5.06 -16.76
C LYS A 615 -0.92 5.21 -15.32
N VAL A 616 0.39 5.22 -15.11
CA VAL A 616 1.03 5.55 -13.83
C VAL A 616 2.06 6.65 -14.07
N ASP A 617 1.62 7.72 -14.72
CA ASP A 617 2.42 8.91 -15.09
C ASP A 617 1.87 10.19 -14.41
N ASP A 618 2.39 11.35 -14.81
CA ASP A 618 1.99 12.68 -14.32
C ASP A 618 0.58 13.14 -14.77
N THR A 619 -0.17 12.27 -15.47
CA THR A 619 -1.52 12.56 -15.97
C THR A 619 -2.45 11.36 -15.79
N ILE A 620 -2.41 10.74 -14.61
CA ILE A 620 -3.24 9.57 -14.32
C ILE A 620 -4.73 9.95 -14.37
N ALA A 621 -5.48 9.31 -15.27
CA ALA A 621 -6.88 9.66 -15.52
C ALA A 621 -7.80 9.23 -14.35
N TYR A 622 -7.42 8.18 -13.63
CA TYR A 622 -8.16 7.56 -12.54
C TYR A 622 -7.23 7.29 -11.34
N PRO A 623 -6.73 8.35 -10.67
CA PRO A 623 -5.74 8.24 -9.59
C PRO A 623 -6.23 7.39 -8.40
N ASN A 624 -7.54 7.22 -8.28
CA ASN A 624 -8.15 6.49 -7.17
C ASN A 624 -8.19 4.98 -7.39
N VAL A 625 -7.81 4.43 -8.53
CA VAL A 625 -7.75 2.95 -8.67
C VAL A 625 -6.79 2.33 -7.65
N LEU A 626 -5.62 2.96 -7.43
CA LEU A 626 -4.55 2.44 -6.57
C LEU A 626 -4.90 2.37 -5.07
N GLN A 627 -5.99 3.00 -4.64
CA GLN A 627 -6.47 2.93 -3.24
C GLN A 627 -7.48 1.81 -2.98
N TYR A 628 -8.01 1.13 -4.00
CA TYR A 628 -9.03 0.09 -3.83
C TYR A 628 -8.49 -1.34 -3.85
N PHE A 629 -7.21 -1.53 -4.19
CA PHE A 629 -6.58 -2.84 -4.19
C PHE A 629 -5.27 -2.87 -3.41
N THR A 630 -4.87 -4.05 -2.98
CA THR A 630 -3.60 -4.38 -2.34
C THR A 630 -3.02 -5.63 -2.98
N ILE A 631 -1.74 -5.91 -2.71
CA ILE A 631 -1.05 -7.12 -3.20
C ILE A 631 -0.69 -8.09 -2.06
N THR A 632 -0.85 -7.63 -0.81
CA THR A 632 -0.67 -8.39 0.43
C THR A 632 -2.02 -8.46 1.14
N ASP A 633 -2.30 -9.60 1.77
CA ASP A 633 -3.58 -9.85 2.41
C ASP A 633 -3.77 -9.04 3.70
N PRO A 634 -4.69 -8.04 3.72
CA PRO A 634 -4.83 -7.14 4.84
C PRO A 634 -5.74 -7.71 5.92
N SER A 635 -5.20 -7.95 7.12
CA SER A 635 -6.04 -8.40 8.25
C SER A 635 -6.98 -7.32 8.80
N MET A 636 -8.06 -7.79 9.44
CA MET A 636 -9.09 -7.01 10.15
C MET A 636 -9.93 -6.13 9.23
N ASP A 637 -10.20 -6.66 8.06
CA ASP A 637 -10.95 -6.02 7.01
C ASP A 637 -12.27 -6.79 6.73
N ASN A 638 -12.47 -7.92 7.44
CA ASN A 638 -13.59 -8.85 7.37
C ASN A 638 -13.83 -9.43 5.97
N ILE A 639 -12.80 -9.45 5.13
CA ILE A 639 -12.84 -9.98 3.78
C ILE A 639 -12.06 -11.31 3.74
N ASP A 640 -12.73 -12.35 3.25
CA ASP A 640 -12.12 -13.62 2.88
C ASP A 640 -11.48 -13.48 1.48
N ASN A 641 -10.22 -13.02 1.43
CA ASN A 641 -9.54 -12.70 0.17
C ASN A 641 -9.13 -13.94 -0.64
N ASP A 642 -8.90 -15.07 0.02
CA ASP A 642 -8.44 -16.32 -0.60
C ASP A 642 -9.54 -17.39 -0.75
N GLY A 643 -10.70 -17.18 -0.12
CA GLY A 643 -11.90 -18.00 -0.29
C GLY A 643 -11.90 -19.30 0.49
N ASP A 644 -11.06 -19.42 1.51
CA ASP A 644 -11.02 -20.60 2.36
C ASP A 644 -12.13 -20.63 3.44
N GLY A 645 -12.80 -19.49 3.65
CA GLY A 645 -13.91 -19.30 4.56
C GLY A 645 -13.53 -18.84 5.98
N ASP A 646 -12.25 -18.68 6.27
CA ASP A 646 -11.75 -18.00 7.46
C ASP A 646 -11.43 -16.52 7.14
N ILE A 647 -11.46 -15.65 8.16
CA ILE A 647 -11.20 -14.21 7.99
C ILE A 647 -10.40 -13.66 9.18
N ASP A 648 -9.60 -12.63 8.95
CA ASP A 648 -8.89 -11.85 9.95
C ASP A 648 -8.13 -12.72 10.97
N SER A 649 -8.35 -12.49 12.27
CA SER A 649 -7.74 -13.26 13.37
C SER A 649 -8.15 -14.73 13.44
N VAL A 650 -9.16 -15.14 12.66
CA VAL A 650 -9.57 -16.55 12.57
C VAL A 650 -8.71 -17.26 11.55
N ASP A 651 -8.29 -16.58 10.48
CA ASP A 651 -7.31 -17.09 9.54
C ASP A 651 -5.93 -17.22 10.23
N THR A 652 -5.38 -18.43 10.20
CA THR A 652 -4.13 -18.77 10.87
C THR A 652 -3.03 -19.16 9.91
N GLY A 653 -3.25 -19.21 8.59
CA GLY A 653 -2.25 -19.66 7.63
C GLY A 653 -2.02 -21.18 7.65
N THR A 654 -2.79 -21.94 8.44
CA THR A 654 -2.52 -23.36 8.71
C THR A 654 -3.76 -24.23 8.65
N GLN A 655 -4.88 -23.67 8.21
CA GLN A 655 -6.16 -24.35 8.16
C GLN A 655 -6.26 -25.31 6.98
N THR A 656 -7.27 -26.18 7.04
CA THR A 656 -7.55 -27.10 5.95
C THR A 656 -8.28 -26.35 4.85
N ALA A 657 -7.63 -26.17 3.70
CA ALA A 657 -8.08 -25.43 2.50
C ALA A 657 -7.61 -23.98 2.38
N ASP A 658 -6.76 -23.52 3.29
CA ASP A 658 -6.01 -22.26 3.19
C ASP A 658 -5.15 -22.25 1.90
N ILE A 659 -5.26 -21.18 1.10
CA ILE A 659 -4.64 -21.10 -0.24
C ILE A 659 -3.72 -19.90 -0.39
N ASP A 660 -3.76 -18.90 0.49
CA ASP A 660 -2.86 -17.73 0.44
C ASP A 660 -2.23 -17.33 1.78
N GLY A 661 -2.26 -18.25 2.75
CA GLY A 661 -1.67 -18.04 4.05
C GLY A 661 -2.44 -17.03 4.90
N ARG A 662 -1.91 -16.75 6.08
CA ARG A 662 -2.58 -15.88 7.06
C ARG A 662 -2.73 -14.44 6.55
N GLU A 663 -3.87 -13.82 6.82
CA GLU A 663 -4.04 -12.37 6.79
C GLU A 663 -3.20 -11.61 7.82
N TYR A 664 -2.42 -10.62 7.37
CA TYR A 664 -1.55 -9.83 8.25
C TYR A 664 -1.91 -8.34 8.28
N ARG A 665 -1.65 -7.70 9.42
CA ARG A 665 -1.50 -6.25 9.43
C ARG A 665 -0.21 -5.93 8.71
N ILE A 666 -0.24 -4.96 7.80
CA ILE A 666 0.97 -4.57 7.06
C ILE A 666 1.69 -3.55 7.94
N PRO A 667 2.82 -3.90 8.58
CA PRO A 667 3.51 -2.98 9.46
C PRO A 667 4.53 -2.17 8.65
N GLY A 668 4.95 -1.01 9.16
CA GLY A 668 6.08 -0.27 8.60
C GLY A 668 5.76 0.65 7.42
N LEU A 669 4.50 0.79 6.98
CA LEU A 669 4.19 1.74 5.91
C LEU A 669 4.53 3.16 6.35
N ILE A 670 5.06 3.93 5.42
CA ILE A 670 5.43 5.32 5.65
C ILE A 670 4.30 6.23 5.15
N ASN A 671 3.71 7.01 6.04
CA ASN A 671 2.73 8.02 5.66
C ASN A 671 3.43 9.21 4.97
N VAL A 672 3.28 9.33 3.65
CA VAL A 672 3.92 10.39 2.84
C VAL A 672 3.40 11.80 3.16
N ASN A 673 2.24 11.90 3.79
CA ASN A 673 1.67 13.19 4.16
C ASN A 673 2.41 13.82 5.35
N THR A 674 2.93 12.99 6.26
CA THR A 674 3.51 13.42 7.55
C THR A 674 4.99 13.07 7.71
N ALA A 675 5.52 12.15 6.90
CA ALA A 675 6.94 11.79 6.93
C ALA A 675 7.86 12.98 6.58
N PRO A 676 8.96 13.19 7.33
CA PRO A 676 9.98 14.18 7.00
C PRO A 676 10.83 13.75 5.80
N VAL A 677 11.55 14.71 5.22
CA VAL A 677 12.40 14.51 4.03
C VAL A 677 13.40 13.37 4.23
N GLU A 678 14.00 13.24 5.41
CA GLU A 678 15.01 12.22 5.70
C GLU A 678 14.42 10.80 5.77
N VAL A 679 13.19 10.67 6.26
CA VAL A 679 12.47 9.38 6.24
C VAL A 679 12.09 9.02 4.81
N LEU A 680 11.59 9.98 4.03
CA LEU A 680 11.27 9.76 2.61
C LEU A 680 12.51 9.40 1.77
N GLU A 681 13.66 10.00 2.07
CA GLU A 681 14.95 9.68 1.40
C GLU A 681 15.48 8.28 1.76
N SER A 682 14.96 7.64 2.81
CA SER A 682 15.29 6.25 3.15
C SER A 682 14.61 5.22 2.23
N LEU A 683 13.56 5.63 1.50
CA LEU A 683 12.83 4.78 0.57
C LEU A 683 13.68 4.43 -0.68
N PRO A 684 13.51 3.23 -1.25
CA PRO A 684 14.22 2.82 -2.46
C PRO A 684 14.02 3.81 -3.63
N ASN A 685 15.13 4.13 -4.31
CA ASN A 685 15.16 5.04 -5.47
C ASN A 685 14.62 6.47 -5.24
N ILE A 686 14.42 6.89 -3.98
CA ILE A 686 14.05 8.26 -3.63
C ILE A 686 15.31 9.07 -3.32
N THR A 687 15.43 10.23 -3.97
CA THR A 687 16.52 11.18 -3.73
C THR A 687 16.05 12.33 -2.86
N ASN A 688 16.97 13.04 -2.21
CA ASN A 688 16.66 14.26 -1.45
C ASN A 688 15.76 15.25 -2.22
N ALA A 689 15.97 15.42 -3.53
CA ALA A 689 15.17 16.30 -4.36
C ALA A 689 13.71 15.84 -4.49
N ILE A 690 13.49 14.52 -4.63
CA ILE A 690 12.16 13.93 -4.73
C ILE A 690 11.48 13.96 -3.35
N ALA A 691 12.20 13.60 -2.29
CA ALA A 691 11.70 13.69 -0.93
C ALA A 691 11.25 15.11 -0.57
N THR A 692 12.02 16.13 -0.97
CA THR A 692 11.65 17.54 -0.82
C THR A 692 10.43 17.92 -1.66
N ALA A 693 10.29 17.37 -2.88
CA ALA A 693 9.13 17.62 -3.74
C ALA A 693 7.84 17.01 -3.15
N ILE A 694 7.95 15.81 -2.56
CA ILE A 694 6.85 15.17 -1.83
C ILE A 694 6.51 16.02 -0.60
N GLU A 695 7.48 16.27 0.29
CA GLU A 695 7.27 16.95 1.56
C GLU A 695 6.68 18.36 1.37
N GLY A 696 7.27 19.14 0.47
CA GLY A 696 6.90 20.52 0.19
C GLY A 696 5.77 20.70 -0.82
N SER A 697 5.08 19.64 -1.23
CA SER A 697 3.99 19.72 -2.21
C SER A 697 2.81 20.53 -1.67
N GLY A 698 2.37 21.53 -2.45
CA GLY A 698 1.18 22.32 -2.14
C GLY A 698 -0.14 21.57 -2.29
N SER A 699 -0.11 20.34 -2.83
CA SER A 699 -1.28 19.48 -3.03
C SER A 699 -1.53 18.51 -1.86
N LYS A 700 -0.63 18.47 -0.87
CA LYS A 700 -0.88 17.69 0.35
C LYS A 700 -2.14 18.24 1.08
N PRO A 701 -2.88 17.42 1.86
CA PRO A 701 -2.65 15.99 2.02
C PRO A 701 -3.06 15.25 0.75
N PHE A 702 -2.27 14.25 0.37
CA PHE A 702 -2.61 13.38 -0.73
C PHE A 702 -3.75 12.45 -0.31
N THR A 703 -4.80 12.34 -1.13
CA THR A 703 -5.95 11.48 -0.84
C THR A 703 -5.68 10.00 -1.08
N SER A 704 -4.83 9.69 -2.06
CA SER A 704 -4.45 8.33 -2.44
C SER A 704 -3.03 8.30 -2.96
N ILE A 705 -2.44 7.11 -3.04
CA ILE A 705 -1.13 6.91 -3.67
C ILE A 705 -1.15 7.37 -5.14
N GLY A 706 -2.25 7.17 -5.86
CA GLY A 706 -2.35 7.67 -7.24
C GLY A 706 -2.46 9.20 -7.31
N HIS A 707 -3.11 9.85 -6.34
CA HIS A 707 -3.08 11.33 -6.27
C HIS A 707 -1.67 11.85 -5.98
N LEU A 708 -0.88 11.15 -5.14
CA LEU A 708 0.54 11.47 -4.94
C LEU A 708 1.33 11.40 -6.27
N VAL A 709 1.18 10.31 -7.03
CA VAL A 709 1.88 10.10 -8.30
C VAL A 709 1.47 11.14 -9.35
N ASP A 710 0.19 11.50 -9.41
CA ASP A 710 -0.35 12.52 -10.31
C ASP A 710 0.30 13.90 -10.09
N VAL A 711 0.41 14.32 -8.82
CA VAL A 711 0.84 15.68 -8.48
C VAL A 711 2.34 15.82 -8.25
N VAL A 712 3.03 14.74 -7.83
CA VAL A 712 4.48 14.72 -7.65
C VAL A 712 5.11 13.97 -8.82
N THR A 713 5.19 14.68 -9.94
CA THR A 713 5.69 14.16 -11.22
C THR A 713 7.10 13.56 -11.10
N GLU A 714 7.89 14.02 -10.13
CA GLU A 714 9.23 13.52 -9.83
C GLU A 714 9.22 12.07 -9.37
N ILE A 715 8.11 11.46 -8.98
CA ILE A 715 8.04 10.02 -8.69
C ILE A 715 8.15 9.20 -9.98
N THR A 716 7.74 9.76 -11.12
CA THR A 716 7.81 9.11 -12.43
C THR A 716 8.91 9.73 -13.28
N GLY A 717 9.58 8.93 -14.11
CA GLY A 717 10.69 9.36 -14.96
C GLY A 717 10.20 10.02 -16.24
N THR A 718 11.04 10.89 -16.80
CA THR A 718 10.77 11.57 -18.08
C THR A 718 11.54 10.94 -19.26
N THR A 719 12.42 9.97 -18.99
CA THR A 719 13.31 9.35 -19.97
C THR A 719 13.35 7.84 -19.82
N GLY A 720 13.63 7.13 -20.91
CA GLY A 720 13.71 5.67 -20.93
C GLY A 720 12.39 5.00 -21.28
N THR A 721 12.37 3.68 -21.13
CA THR A 721 11.18 2.83 -21.32
C THR A 721 10.14 3.13 -20.24
N LYS A 722 8.91 2.62 -20.39
CA LYS A 722 7.92 2.67 -19.30
C LYS A 722 8.46 2.02 -18.01
N TRP A 723 9.26 0.96 -18.14
CA TRP A 723 9.96 0.33 -17.04
C TRP A 723 10.85 1.31 -16.26
N ASP A 724 11.67 2.09 -16.96
CA ASP A 724 12.55 3.09 -16.35
C ASP A 724 11.77 4.23 -15.69
N LYS A 725 10.71 4.69 -16.37
CA LYS A 725 9.88 5.80 -15.88
C LYS A 725 9.18 5.45 -14.59
N GLU A 726 8.60 4.26 -14.49
CA GLU A 726 7.80 3.83 -13.33
C GLU A 726 8.64 3.11 -12.26
N LYS A 727 9.96 2.93 -12.46
CA LYS A 727 10.84 2.20 -11.54
C LYS A 727 10.72 2.67 -10.09
N ARG A 728 10.70 3.99 -9.89
CA ARG A 728 10.61 4.62 -8.56
C ARG A 728 9.26 4.36 -7.91
N PHE A 729 8.18 4.46 -8.68
CA PHE A 729 6.85 4.12 -8.17
C PHE A 729 6.77 2.65 -7.77
N ARG A 730 7.22 1.74 -8.64
CA ARG A 730 7.26 0.30 -8.35
C ARG A 730 7.97 0.02 -7.03
N SER A 731 9.16 0.60 -6.85
CA SER A 731 9.99 0.35 -5.66
C SER A 731 9.47 0.93 -4.34
N ILE A 732 8.42 1.76 -4.35
CA ILE A 732 7.86 2.35 -3.13
C ILE A 732 6.38 2.05 -2.92
N SER A 733 5.66 1.54 -3.92
CA SER A 733 4.19 1.56 -3.94
C SER A 733 3.52 0.73 -2.83
N ASN A 734 4.22 -0.28 -2.28
CA ASN A 734 3.76 -1.04 -1.10
C ASN A 734 4.40 -0.59 0.22
N LEU A 735 5.33 0.36 0.18
CA LEU A 735 6.08 0.83 1.34
C LEU A 735 5.48 2.11 1.93
N ILE A 736 4.56 2.73 1.19
CA ILE A 736 3.97 4.02 1.53
C ILE A 736 2.47 3.90 1.72
N THR A 737 1.93 4.83 2.50
CA THR A 737 0.51 5.04 2.70
C THR A 737 0.23 6.53 2.67
N THR A 738 -1.01 6.91 2.38
CA THR A 738 -1.51 8.29 2.60
C THR A 738 -2.29 8.41 3.89
N ARG A 739 -2.38 7.30 4.64
CA ARG A 739 -3.19 7.14 5.83
C ARG A 739 -2.39 6.60 6.98
N SER A 740 -2.77 7.00 8.18
CA SER A 740 -2.18 6.49 9.41
C SER A 740 -3.16 5.60 10.18
N ASN A 741 -2.69 4.68 11.00
CA ASN A 741 -3.48 3.95 11.98
C ASN A 741 -2.92 4.12 13.39
N VAL A 742 -1.69 4.61 13.53
CA VAL A 742 -1.00 4.73 14.81
C VAL A 742 -0.67 6.19 15.11
N PHE A 743 -1.20 6.68 16.24
CA PHE A 743 -1.04 8.06 16.68
C PHE A 743 -0.40 8.13 18.06
N THR A 744 0.40 9.17 18.29
CA THR A 744 0.91 9.52 19.60
C THR A 744 0.07 10.64 20.19
N VAL A 745 -0.47 10.43 21.38
CA VAL A 745 -1.33 11.39 22.08
C VAL A 745 -0.63 11.86 23.35
N TYR A 746 -0.37 13.16 23.42
CA TYR A 746 0.09 13.83 24.63
C TYR A 746 -1.07 14.57 25.30
N VAL A 747 -1.23 14.37 26.60
CA VAL A 747 -2.25 15.06 27.39
C VAL A 747 -1.62 15.65 28.63
N THR A 748 -1.73 16.97 28.78
CA THR A 748 -1.37 17.66 30.02
C THR A 748 -2.64 18.15 30.71
N ALA A 749 -2.86 17.73 31.95
CA ALA A 749 -3.94 18.22 32.79
C ALA A 749 -3.38 19.05 33.95
N GLN A 750 -4.10 20.11 34.31
CA GLN A 750 -3.75 20.99 35.42
C GLN A 750 -4.96 21.35 36.27
N ILE A 751 -4.73 21.50 37.57
CA ILE A 751 -5.65 22.14 38.51
C ILE A 751 -5.06 23.48 38.92
N THR A 752 -5.76 24.56 38.64
CA THR A 752 -5.32 25.93 38.91
C THR A 752 -6.29 26.69 39.79
N ASP A 753 -5.87 27.86 40.26
CA ASP A 753 -6.80 28.88 40.76
C ASP A 753 -7.52 29.58 39.60
N GLU A 754 -8.57 30.35 39.93
CA GLU A 754 -9.32 31.13 38.94
C GLU A 754 -8.48 32.15 38.16
N ALA A 755 -7.42 32.66 38.78
CA ALA A 755 -6.51 33.61 38.16
C ALA A 755 -5.45 32.94 37.28
N ILE A 756 -5.39 31.59 37.26
CA ILE A 756 -4.37 30.80 36.56
C ILE A 756 -2.95 31.24 36.97
N SER A 757 -2.82 31.67 38.22
CA SER A 757 -1.57 32.16 38.79
C SER A 757 -0.80 31.08 39.52
N ASN A 758 -1.50 30.02 39.96
CA ASN A 758 -0.90 28.89 40.67
C ASN A 758 -1.40 27.55 40.10
N VAL A 759 -0.46 26.64 39.83
CA VAL A 759 -0.73 25.25 39.49
C VAL A 759 -0.63 24.42 40.78
N PHE A 760 -1.72 23.79 41.19
CA PHE A 760 -1.80 22.98 42.41
C PHE A 760 -1.48 21.51 42.16
N ALA A 761 -1.83 21.01 40.97
CA ALA A 761 -1.51 19.67 40.50
C ALA A 761 -1.36 19.71 38.98
N GLU A 762 -0.42 18.93 38.47
CA GLU A 762 -0.20 18.71 37.04
C GLU A 762 0.03 17.22 36.79
N LYS A 763 -0.56 16.70 35.72
CA LYS A 763 -0.37 15.33 35.27
C LYS A 763 -0.21 15.30 33.76
N ARG A 764 0.78 14.55 33.28
CA ARG A 764 1.10 14.43 31.86
C ARG A 764 1.02 12.97 31.42
N ILE A 765 0.29 12.70 30.35
CA ILE A 765 0.14 11.38 29.71
C ILE A 765 0.80 11.44 28.34
N MET A 766 1.47 10.35 27.98
CA MET A 766 1.83 10.01 26.61
C MET A 766 1.24 8.63 26.30
N ALA A 767 0.53 8.50 25.18
CA ALA A 767 -0.12 7.25 24.79
C ALA A 767 0.06 6.97 23.31
N ILE A 768 0.31 5.70 22.96
CA ILE A 768 0.20 5.23 21.57
C ILE A 768 -1.20 4.65 21.38
N VAL A 769 -1.89 5.17 20.39
CA VAL A 769 -3.26 4.85 20.04
C VAL A 769 -3.27 4.17 18.68
N ASP A 770 -3.99 3.07 18.59
CA ASP A 770 -4.18 2.29 17.37
C ASP A 770 -5.65 2.35 16.92
N ARG A 771 -5.90 3.00 15.79
CA ARG A 771 -7.22 3.17 15.16
C ARG A 771 -7.53 2.13 14.06
N SER A 772 -6.65 1.16 13.83
CA SER A 772 -6.92 0.04 12.91
C SER A 772 -8.10 -0.82 13.38
N VAL A 773 -8.37 -0.85 14.69
CA VAL A 773 -9.45 -1.65 15.32
C VAL A 773 -10.60 -0.79 15.79
N ASP A 774 -11.81 -1.36 15.76
CA ASP A 774 -13.00 -0.80 16.42
C ASP A 774 -13.45 -1.68 17.59
N PRO A 775 -13.56 -1.17 18.83
CA PRO A 775 -13.19 0.19 19.26
C PRO A 775 -11.67 0.43 19.21
N ILE A 776 -11.30 1.70 18.95
CA ILE A 776 -9.91 2.19 18.96
C ILE A 776 -9.22 1.77 20.27
N LYS A 777 -8.00 1.24 20.19
CA LYS A 777 -7.26 0.71 21.34
C LYS A 777 -6.05 1.56 21.69
N VAL A 778 -5.91 1.86 22.98
CA VAL A 778 -4.65 2.37 23.53
C VAL A 778 -3.69 1.18 23.69
N ARG A 779 -2.64 1.14 22.86
CA ARG A 779 -1.64 0.06 22.90
C ARG A 779 -0.66 0.24 24.05
N TYR A 780 -0.40 1.49 24.39
CA TYR A 780 0.47 1.84 25.50
C TYR A 780 0.08 3.20 26.09
N PHE A 781 0.30 3.37 27.39
CA PHE A 781 0.28 4.69 28.02
C PHE A 781 1.33 4.79 29.14
N ARG A 782 1.87 5.99 29.35
CA ARG A 782 2.77 6.32 30.45
C ARG A 782 2.44 7.68 31.07
N TRP A 783 2.66 7.79 32.37
CA TRP A 783 2.72 9.08 33.06
C TRP A 783 4.12 9.69 32.88
N MET A 784 4.20 10.87 32.27
CA MET A 784 5.46 11.62 32.15
C MET A 784 5.82 12.36 33.44
N THR A 785 4.82 12.65 34.27
CA THR A 785 4.98 13.25 35.60
C THR A 785 4.26 12.43 36.66
N GLU A 786 4.99 12.01 37.71
CA GLU A 786 4.43 11.34 38.90
C GLU A 786 3.84 12.33 39.91
#